data_AF-A0A6T1J2W8-F1
#
_entry.id   AF-A0A6T1J2W8-F1
#
_cell.length_a   1.000
_cell.length_b   1.000
_cell.length_c   1.000
_cell.angle_alpha   90.00
_cell.angle_beta   90.00
_cell.angle_gamma   90.00
#
_symmetry.space_group_name_H-M   'P 1'
#
loop_
_entity.id
_entity.type
_entity.pdbx_description
1 polymer ?
#
loop_
_entity_poly.entity_id
_entity_poly.type
_entity_poly.pdbx_seq_one_letter_code
_entity_poly.pdbx_strand_id
1 'polypeptide(L)'
;GVCSHPRNQGLEARMPPCHGCFGFFKKERHEPMPPRGETQEQARKRIRKQTSMIVEPGQSLCDTAGASLPEEFKRQISNEARSNAFLFDVNVTEELVHGGGACEKCVCGESAKSKDVEDMGPPKYDDFAYQPLFESVNVVDVPWTRLPELEKGVSVSSLTGPAGGSRKAVIVEPWVLRQLAERAISDVEHFLRPGHLAQLAKIMQDPEASDNDKFTANNLLQNAVIASKGILPGCQDTGTAICLGKKGQFVWTDEEDEMHLSHGIYDAYTKRNLRYSQVSPVSMFAEKNTKCNLPAQFDIYAAKGNEYKFMFMAKGGGSANKTYLFQQTKALLNPKSLEAFIAEKVVTLGTSACPPYHLAIVIGGLSAELCLKTVKLASARYLDDLPTSGNDHGRAYRDTKWEEKVLKMCHGFGIGAQYGGKYFVHDVRVIRMPRHGASCPVGIGVSCSADRQVLAKITDHGVFIEELEKNPARFLDQVGPCASIGGQAVAVNLNQPMKDILSMLSQHPIKTRLSLTGTIIVARDIAHAKLAERLEKEGSLPDYMGAHVVYYAGPAKTPEGYASGSFGPTTAGRMDTYVPLFQKHGYSMVTLAKGNRAKGVTDSCKKYGGFYLGSIGGAAANLAENCIKKVDLVEYEDLGMEAVWCIEVVDFPAFIIVDDKGNDFFADWKM
;
A
#
# COMPACT_ATOMS: atom_id res chain seq x y z
N GLY A 1 -0.83 55.90 5.58
CA GLY A 1 -1.19 57.08 4.75
C GLY A 1 -0.91 56.76 3.30
N VAL A 2 -1.65 57.37 2.37
CA VAL A 2 -1.69 56.99 0.94
C VAL A 2 -0.70 57.81 0.09
N CYS A 3 -0.16 57.17 -0.94
CA CYS A 3 0.54 57.63 -2.17
C CYS A 3 1.18 59.03 -2.31
N SER A 4 2.37 59.04 -2.94
CA SER A 4 2.71 60.01 -4.01
C SER A 4 3.77 59.47 -4.99
N HIS A 5 3.51 59.56 -6.30
CA HIS A 5 4.43 59.30 -7.44
C HIS A 5 5.26 60.55 -7.79
N PRO A 6 6.36 60.45 -8.58
CA PRO A 6 6.27 60.92 -9.99
C PRO A 6 7.19 60.26 -11.07
N ARG A 7 6.56 59.94 -12.22
CA ARG A 7 6.93 60.15 -13.65
C ARG A 7 8.38 60.05 -14.20
N ASN A 8 8.55 59.10 -15.14
CA ASN A 8 9.19 59.13 -16.48
C ASN A 8 10.30 60.14 -16.87
N GLN A 9 11.46 59.59 -17.28
CA GLN A 9 12.22 59.83 -18.55
C GLN A 9 13.41 58.82 -18.65
N GLY A 10 13.95 58.39 -19.81
CA GLY A 10 13.42 58.43 -21.19
C GLY A 10 14.48 58.58 -22.30
N LEU A 11 15.20 57.52 -22.75
CA LEU A 11 16.19 57.58 -23.86
C LEU A 11 16.45 56.20 -24.54
N GLU A 12 16.73 56.22 -25.85
CA GLU A 12 16.96 55.05 -26.73
C GLU A 12 18.46 54.81 -27.04
N ALA A 13 18.84 53.57 -27.45
CA ALA A 13 19.48 53.24 -28.75
C ALA A 13 20.41 52.00 -28.77
N ARG A 14 20.21 51.10 -29.77
CA ARG A 14 21.19 50.35 -30.64
C ARG A 14 22.36 49.54 -29.99
N MET A 15 22.83 48.37 -30.45
CA MET A 15 22.72 47.60 -31.72
C MET A 15 23.13 46.09 -31.48
N PRO A 16 23.04 45.16 -32.48
CA PRO A 16 23.22 43.68 -32.35
C PRO A 16 24.55 43.19 -33.01
N PRO A 17 24.77 41.94 -33.56
CA PRO A 17 24.18 40.57 -33.39
C PRO A 17 25.26 39.43 -33.19
N CYS A 18 24.86 38.14 -33.36
CA CYS A 18 25.63 36.86 -33.59
C CYS A 18 25.59 35.80 -32.44
N HIS A 19 25.64 34.47 -32.66
CA HIS A 19 25.21 33.57 -33.77
C HIS A 19 25.31 32.08 -33.31
N GLY A 20 24.33 31.21 -33.61
CA GLY A 20 24.40 29.72 -33.47
C GLY A 20 24.38 29.15 -32.03
N CYS A 21 23.96 27.90 -31.76
CA CYS A 21 23.36 26.86 -32.60
C CYS A 21 22.60 25.81 -31.73
N PHE A 22 21.86 24.88 -32.38
CA PHE A 22 21.01 23.81 -31.80
C PHE A 22 19.71 24.26 -31.09
N GLY A 23 18.52 23.70 -31.35
CA GLY A 23 18.14 22.71 -32.38
C GLY A 23 16.96 21.82 -31.95
N PHE A 24 15.71 22.27 -32.14
CA PHE A 24 14.52 21.44 -31.91
C PHE A 24 13.46 21.61 -33.01
N PHE A 25 12.97 20.48 -33.52
CA PHE A 25 11.93 20.42 -34.56
C PHE A 25 10.57 20.89 -34.03
N LYS A 26 9.98 21.91 -34.65
CA LYS A 26 8.52 22.12 -34.61
C LYS A 26 7.89 21.44 -35.83
N LYS A 27 7.06 20.44 -35.58
CA LYS A 27 6.22 19.83 -36.61
C LYS A 27 4.95 20.68 -36.75
N GLU A 28 4.85 21.45 -37.82
CA GLU A 28 3.67 22.28 -38.08
C GLU A 28 2.42 21.40 -38.26
N ARG A 29 1.33 21.76 -37.59
CA ARG A 29 0.00 21.21 -37.91
C ARG A 29 -0.62 22.10 -38.96
N HIS A 30 -0.73 21.61 -40.20
CA HIS A 30 -1.59 22.25 -41.19
C HIS A 30 -3.06 22.04 -40.80
N GLU A 31 -3.71 23.09 -40.31
CA GLU A 31 -5.16 23.20 -40.44
C GLU A 31 -5.50 23.63 -41.88
N PRO A 32 -6.45 22.97 -42.56
CA PRO A 32 -6.82 23.33 -43.92
C PRO A 32 -7.64 24.62 -43.92
N MET A 33 -7.11 25.69 -44.51
CA MET A 33 -7.92 26.88 -44.82
C MET A 33 -9.07 26.51 -45.78
N PRO A 34 -10.25 27.15 -45.64
CA PRO A 34 -11.35 26.95 -46.59
C PRO A 34 -10.99 27.50 -47.99
N PRO A 35 -11.58 26.96 -49.07
CA PRO A 35 -11.38 27.49 -50.42
C PRO A 35 -11.81 28.96 -50.50
N ARG A 36 -11.03 29.79 -51.21
CA ARG A 36 -11.35 31.22 -51.39
C ARG A 36 -12.73 31.39 -52.04
N GLY A 37 -13.65 32.04 -51.31
CA GLY A 37 -15.00 32.36 -51.78
C GLY A 37 -16.15 31.68 -51.02
N GLU A 38 -15.88 30.70 -50.15
CA GLU A 38 -16.92 30.03 -49.35
C GLU A 38 -17.39 30.90 -48.17
N THR A 39 -18.69 31.13 -48.04
CA THR A 39 -19.27 31.87 -46.89
C THR A 39 -19.39 30.97 -45.64
N GLN A 40 -19.41 31.58 -44.43
CA GLN A 40 -19.53 30.81 -43.18
C GLN A 40 -20.78 29.91 -43.12
N GLU A 41 -21.88 30.29 -43.74
CA GLU A 41 -23.08 29.45 -43.78
C GLU A 41 -22.92 28.24 -44.72
N GLN A 42 -22.25 28.42 -45.87
CA GLN A 42 -21.90 27.34 -46.78
C GLN A 42 -20.94 26.34 -46.12
N ALA A 43 -19.90 26.83 -45.43
CA ALA A 43 -18.98 25.99 -44.66
C ALA A 43 -19.73 25.19 -43.56
N ARG A 44 -20.66 25.82 -42.82
CA ARG A 44 -21.50 25.14 -41.81
C ARG A 44 -22.43 24.09 -42.42
N LYS A 45 -23.02 24.34 -43.60
CA LYS A 45 -23.84 23.36 -44.33
C LYS A 45 -23.02 22.20 -44.89
N ARG A 46 -21.79 22.45 -45.36
CA ARG A 46 -20.85 21.43 -45.84
C ARG A 46 -20.41 20.50 -44.70
N ILE A 47 -20.05 21.06 -43.54
CA ILE A 47 -19.70 20.29 -42.34
C ILE A 47 -20.91 19.47 -41.85
N ARG A 48 -22.12 20.06 -41.78
CA ARG A 48 -23.34 19.32 -41.40
C ARG A 48 -23.65 18.14 -42.33
N LYS A 49 -23.37 18.25 -43.64
CA LYS A 49 -23.55 17.13 -44.59
C LYS A 49 -22.53 15.99 -44.43
N GLN A 50 -21.41 16.20 -43.73
CA GLN A 50 -20.38 15.17 -43.52
C GLN A 50 -20.51 14.41 -42.19
N THR A 51 -21.42 14.79 -41.28
CA THR A 51 -21.49 14.21 -39.92
C THR A 51 -22.89 13.81 -39.46
N SER A 52 -23.77 13.40 -40.37
CA SER A 52 -25.06 12.77 -40.01
C SER A 52 -25.28 11.44 -40.74
N MET A 53 -24.78 10.34 -40.17
CA MET A 53 -25.42 9.04 -40.33
C MET A 53 -26.39 8.88 -39.16
N ILE A 54 -27.69 8.91 -39.45
CA ILE A 54 -28.72 8.46 -38.51
C ILE A 54 -28.91 6.98 -38.81
N VAL A 55 -28.55 6.12 -37.85
CA VAL A 55 -28.85 4.69 -37.88
C VAL A 55 -30.07 4.48 -36.99
N GLU A 56 -31.17 3.99 -37.56
CA GLU A 56 -32.35 3.64 -36.77
C GLU A 56 -32.11 2.32 -35.99
N PRO A 57 -32.78 2.12 -34.84
CA PRO A 57 -32.56 0.93 -34.02
C PRO A 57 -32.85 -0.36 -34.79
N GLY A 58 -31.81 -1.19 -34.97
CA GLY A 58 -31.93 -2.53 -35.57
C GLY A 58 -31.21 -2.76 -36.91
N GLN A 59 -30.56 -1.75 -37.51
CA GLN A 59 -29.73 -1.96 -38.71
C GLN A 59 -28.23 -2.06 -38.42
N SER A 60 -27.51 -2.87 -39.22
CA SER A 60 -26.06 -2.98 -39.13
C SER A 60 -25.35 -1.92 -39.98
N LEU A 61 -24.14 -1.52 -39.57
CA LEU A 61 -23.29 -0.58 -40.30
C LEU A 61 -22.83 -1.09 -41.68
N CYS A 62 -22.93 -2.39 -41.96
CA CYS A 62 -22.61 -2.96 -43.27
C CYS A 62 -23.69 -2.61 -44.31
N ASP A 63 -24.97 -2.56 -43.89
CA ASP A 63 -26.11 -2.36 -44.78
C ASP A 63 -26.17 -0.91 -45.32
N THR A 64 -25.62 0.05 -44.55
CA THR A 64 -25.56 1.47 -44.92
C THR A 64 -24.39 1.83 -45.84
N ALA A 65 -23.38 0.97 -45.97
CA ALA A 65 -22.15 1.24 -46.72
C ALA A 65 -22.10 0.63 -48.14
N GLY A 66 -23.06 -0.22 -48.51
CA GLY A 66 -22.96 -1.09 -49.68
C GLY A 66 -23.12 -0.44 -51.07
N ALA A 67 -23.61 0.80 -51.17
CA ALA A 67 -24.21 1.31 -52.42
C ALA A 67 -23.35 2.26 -53.28
N SER A 68 -22.15 2.68 -52.87
CA SER A 68 -21.49 3.86 -53.47
C SER A 68 -19.96 3.81 -53.62
N LEU A 69 -19.35 2.63 -53.84
CA LEU A 69 -17.91 2.52 -54.17
C LEU A 69 -17.67 1.74 -55.48
N PRO A 70 -16.97 2.32 -56.48
CA PRO A 70 -16.63 1.65 -57.74
C PRO A 70 -15.76 0.39 -57.57
N GLU A 71 -15.98 -0.60 -58.45
CA GLU A 71 -15.29 -1.91 -58.49
C GLU A 71 -13.76 -1.82 -58.44
N GLU A 72 -13.15 -0.83 -59.09
CA GLU A 72 -11.69 -0.71 -59.20
C GLU A 72 -10.99 -0.57 -57.83
N PHE A 73 -11.63 0.10 -56.87
CA PHE A 73 -11.07 0.29 -55.52
C PHE A 73 -11.05 -1.00 -54.67
N LYS A 74 -11.93 -1.98 -54.97
CA LYS A 74 -11.97 -3.26 -54.25
C LYS A 74 -10.80 -4.18 -54.60
N ARG A 75 -10.22 -4.04 -55.80
CA ARG A 75 -9.12 -4.90 -56.31
C ARG A 75 -7.73 -4.45 -55.90
N GLN A 76 -7.52 -3.18 -55.55
CA GLN A 76 -6.18 -2.68 -55.19
C GLN A 76 -5.78 -3.09 -53.76
N ILE A 77 -6.72 -3.00 -52.80
CA ILE A 77 -6.48 -3.30 -51.38
C ILE A 77 -6.10 -4.79 -51.15
N SER A 78 -6.64 -5.72 -51.95
CA SER A 78 -6.38 -7.16 -51.77
C SER A 78 -4.99 -7.63 -52.18
N ASN A 79 -4.25 -6.84 -52.96
CA ASN A 79 -2.97 -7.25 -53.53
C ASN A 79 -1.76 -6.72 -52.74
N GLU A 80 -1.79 -5.47 -52.25
CA GLU A 80 -0.72 -4.95 -51.38
C GLU A 80 -0.71 -5.61 -49.99
N ALA A 81 -1.87 -6.08 -49.51
CA ALA A 81 -1.96 -6.86 -48.27
C ALA A 81 -1.27 -8.23 -48.36
N ARG A 82 -1.06 -8.77 -49.58
CA ARG A 82 -0.40 -10.07 -49.80
C ARG A 82 1.12 -9.98 -49.95
N SER A 83 1.66 -8.82 -50.32
CA SER A 83 3.11 -8.64 -50.55
C SER A 83 3.92 -8.31 -49.30
N ASN A 84 3.29 -7.97 -48.17
CA ASN A 84 3.99 -7.59 -46.93
C ASN A 84 4.15 -8.72 -45.90
N ALA A 85 3.85 -9.97 -46.26
CA ALA A 85 3.99 -11.14 -45.39
C ALA A 85 5.39 -11.81 -45.48
N PHE A 86 6.46 -11.01 -45.66
CA PHE A 86 7.82 -11.52 -45.92
C PHE A 86 8.91 -10.88 -45.02
N LEU A 87 8.61 -10.74 -43.73
CA LEU A 87 9.56 -10.41 -42.68
C LEU A 87 9.20 -11.22 -41.43
N PHE A 88 9.79 -12.41 -41.29
CA PHE A 88 10.21 -13.12 -40.06
C PHE A 88 10.45 -14.60 -40.44
N ASP A 89 11.68 -14.88 -40.85
CA ASP A 89 12.10 -16.16 -41.44
C ASP A 89 12.31 -17.22 -40.34
N VAL A 90 11.23 -17.94 -39.98
CA VAL A 90 11.27 -19.06 -39.03
C VAL A 90 10.55 -20.26 -39.63
N ASN A 91 11.32 -21.11 -40.31
CA ASN A 91 10.87 -22.44 -40.71
C ASN A 91 10.66 -23.32 -39.46
N VAL A 92 9.43 -23.76 -39.23
CA VAL A 92 9.09 -24.81 -38.26
C VAL A 92 8.76 -26.07 -39.03
N THR A 93 9.65 -27.07 -38.98
CA THR A 93 9.39 -28.40 -39.53
C THR A 93 8.46 -29.20 -38.61
N GLU A 94 7.63 -30.08 -39.18
CA GLU A 94 6.48 -30.71 -38.50
C GLU A 94 6.82 -31.75 -37.40
N GLU A 95 8.10 -32.02 -37.12
CA GLU A 95 8.52 -33.16 -36.28
C GLU A 95 8.51 -32.91 -34.75
N LEU A 96 8.10 -31.73 -34.27
CA LEU A 96 8.07 -31.39 -32.83
C LEU A 96 6.70 -31.53 -32.14
N VAL A 97 5.67 -32.05 -32.82
CA VAL A 97 4.29 -32.09 -32.30
C VAL A 97 4.00 -33.32 -31.41
N HIS A 98 4.92 -34.28 -31.28
CA HIS A 98 4.71 -35.53 -30.53
C HIS A 98 5.67 -35.72 -29.34
N GLY A 99 5.56 -34.82 -28.37
CA GLY A 99 6.28 -34.86 -27.08
C GLY A 99 5.36 -34.90 -25.84
N GLY A 100 4.14 -35.45 -25.97
CA GLY A 100 3.11 -35.46 -24.92
C GLY A 100 3.33 -36.48 -23.79
N GLY A 101 4.48 -36.44 -23.10
CA GLY A 101 4.73 -37.29 -21.94
C GLY A 101 3.95 -36.82 -20.70
N ALA A 102 3.07 -37.67 -20.18
CA ALA A 102 2.32 -37.37 -18.95
C ALA A 102 3.24 -37.35 -17.71
N CYS A 103 3.12 -36.32 -16.88
CA CYS A 103 3.81 -36.28 -15.59
C CYS A 103 2.96 -37.01 -14.52
N GLU A 104 3.29 -38.27 -14.23
CA GLU A 104 2.58 -39.13 -13.27
C GLU A 104 2.65 -38.68 -11.79
N LYS A 105 3.16 -37.47 -11.50
CA LYS A 105 3.33 -36.93 -10.14
C LYS A 105 2.53 -35.66 -9.85
N CYS A 106 1.64 -35.25 -10.76
CA CYS A 106 0.77 -34.10 -10.51
C CYS A 106 -0.47 -34.50 -9.69
N VAL A 107 -0.46 -34.17 -8.39
CA VAL A 107 -1.59 -34.45 -7.47
C VAL A 107 -2.79 -33.51 -7.69
N CYS A 108 -2.63 -32.44 -8.47
CA CYS A 108 -3.74 -31.67 -9.04
C CYS A 108 -4.04 -32.15 -10.47
N GLY A 109 -5.19 -32.80 -10.67
CA GLY A 109 -5.61 -33.38 -11.95
C GLY A 109 -6.00 -32.39 -13.06
N GLU A 110 -5.55 -31.14 -13.00
CA GLU A 110 -5.84 -30.08 -13.96
C GLU A 110 -4.63 -29.86 -14.89
N SER A 111 -4.57 -30.62 -15.98
CA SER A 111 -3.63 -30.35 -17.08
C SER A 111 -4.09 -29.11 -17.83
N ALA A 112 -3.28 -28.04 -17.85
CA ALA A 112 -3.49 -26.88 -18.73
C ALA A 112 -3.31 -27.31 -20.19
N LYS A 113 -4.40 -27.74 -20.83
CA LYS A 113 -4.44 -28.07 -22.27
C LYS A 113 -4.78 -26.80 -23.04
N SER A 114 -4.35 -26.70 -24.29
CA SER A 114 -4.59 -25.55 -25.17
C SER A 114 -6.07 -25.30 -25.55
N LYS A 115 -7.03 -25.93 -24.86
CA LYS A 115 -8.48 -25.75 -25.05
C LYS A 115 -9.11 -24.68 -24.16
N ASP A 116 -8.35 -24.09 -23.22
CA ASP A 116 -8.87 -23.14 -22.21
C ASP A 116 -9.28 -21.74 -22.76
N VAL A 117 -9.46 -21.62 -24.08
CA VAL A 117 -10.06 -20.47 -24.77
C VAL A 117 -10.99 -21.06 -25.82
N GLU A 118 -12.28 -21.13 -25.51
CA GLU A 118 -13.29 -21.52 -26.48
C GLU A 118 -13.61 -20.32 -27.38
N ASP A 119 -13.56 -20.51 -28.71
CA ASP A 119 -14.02 -19.51 -29.67
C ASP A 119 -15.54 -19.42 -29.60
N MET A 120 -16.02 -18.48 -28.78
CA MET A 120 -17.42 -18.11 -28.69
C MET A 120 -17.88 -17.49 -30.02
N GLY A 121 -19.05 -17.91 -30.51
CA GLY A 121 -19.68 -17.30 -31.68
C GLY A 121 -19.96 -15.79 -31.48
N PRO A 122 -20.13 -15.01 -32.56
CA PRO A 122 -20.41 -13.59 -32.45
C PRO A 122 -21.69 -13.34 -31.65
N PRO A 123 -21.70 -12.36 -30.72
CA PRO A 123 -22.87 -12.08 -29.90
C PRO A 123 -24.04 -11.61 -30.77
N LYS A 124 -25.25 -12.10 -30.48
CA LYS A 124 -26.48 -11.58 -31.09
C LYS A 124 -26.91 -10.33 -30.33
N TYR A 125 -27.55 -9.40 -31.03
CA TYR A 125 -27.90 -8.09 -30.50
C TYR A 125 -28.84 -8.15 -29.27
N ASP A 126 -29.78 -9.11 -29.27
CA ASP A 126 -30.79 -9.25 -28.20
C ASP A 126 -30.28 -10.03 -26.97
N ASP A 127 -29.09 -10.64 -27.03
CA ASP A 127 -28.51 -11.46 -25.94
C ASP A 127 -27.73 -10.62 -24.89
N PHE A 128 -28.07 -9.33 -24.72
CA PHE A 128 -27.36 -8.44 -23.80
C PHE A 128 -27.58 -8.83 -22.32
N ALA A 129 -26.50 -9.27 -21.66
CA ALA A 129 -26.45 -9.54 -20.23
C ALA A 129 -25.51 -8.57 -19.51
N TYR A 130 -26.04 -7.85 -18.51
CA TYR A 130 -25.23 -7.04 -17.59
C TYR A 130 -24.89 -7.84 -16.32
N GLN A 131 -23.61 -7.93 -15.99
CA GLN A 131 -23.14 -8.38 -14.68
C GLN A 131 -22.16 -7.34 -14.08
N PRO A 132 -22.25 -7.01 -12.78
CA PRO A 132 -21.24 -6.22 -12.12
C PRO A 132 -19.92 -6.99 -12.00
N LEU A 133 -18.80 -6.29 -12.20
CA LEU A 133 -17.45 -6.83 -12.03
C LEU A 133 -17.21 -7.43 -10.64
N PHE A 134 -17.73 -6.78 -9.60
CA PHE A 134 -17.69 -7.26 -8.21
C PHE A 134 -19.11 -7.61 -7.79
N GLU A 135 -19.41 -8.90 -7.79
CA GLU A 135 -20.65 -9.50 -7.31
C GLU A 135 -20.43 -9.97 -5.87
N SER A 136 -21.34 -9.66 -4.95
CA SER A 136 -21.31 -10.17 -3.57
C SER A 136 -22.28 -11.34 -3.49
N VAL A 137 -21.82 -12.52 -3.06
CA VAL A 137 -22.66 -13.74 -3.02
C VAL A 137 -22.54 -14.53 -1.71
N ASN A 138 -21.45 -14.35 -0.96
CA ASN A 138 -21.25 -15.00 0.33
C ASN A 138 -21.62 -14.03 1.46
N VAL A 139 -22.38 -14.50 2.45
CA VAL A 139 -22.67 -13.70 3.65
C VAL A 139 -21.40 -13.64 4.50
N VAL A 140 -20.76 -12.47 4.55
CA VAL A 140 -19.74 -12.15 5.56
C VAL A 140 -20.45 -11.54 6.75
N ASP A 141 -20.45 -12.25 7.88
CA ASP A 141 -20.94 -11.69 9.13
C ASP A 141 -19.96 -10.63 9.65
N VAL A 142 -20.51 -9.46 9.97
CA VAL A 142 -19.76 -8.31 10.49
C VAL A 142 -20.49 -7.89 11.77
N PRO A 143 -19.87 -8.01 12.95
CA PRO A 143 -20.49 -7.53 14.18
C PRO A 143 -20.57 -6.00 14.13
N TRP A 144 -21.73 -5.44 14.47
CA TRP A 144 -22.00 -4.00 14.40
C TRP A 144 -22.30 -3.43 15.79
N THR A 145 -21.46 -2.49 16.23
CA THR A 145 -21.82 -1.56 17.31
C THR A 145 -22.72 -0.46 16.74
N ARG A 146 -23.93 -0.32 17.28
CA ARG A 146 -24.84 0.81 17.01
C ARG A 146 -24.38 2.05 17.78
N LEU A 147 -24.55 3.25 17.21
CA LEU A 147 -24.11 4.53 17.77
C LEU A 147 -25.32 5.49 18.00
N PRO A 148 -26.15 5.28 19.05
CA PRO A 148 -27.38 6.04 19.28
C PRO A 148 -27.17 7.55 19.46
N GLU A 149 -25.97 7.97 19.86
CA GLU A 149 -25.58 9.37 19.98
C GLU A 149 -25.55 10.09 18.64
N LEU A 150 -25.22 9.38 17.54
CA LEU A 150 -25.14 9.92 16.18
C LEU A 150 -26.49 9.89 15.45
N GLU A 151 -27.41 9.00 15.86
CA GLU A 151 -28.72 8.83 15.22
C GLU A 151 -29.61 10.08 15.31
N LYS A 152 -29.34 10.97 16.27
CA LYS A 152 -30.03 12.27 16.40
C LYS A 152 -29.80 13.19 15.19
N GLY A 153 -28.74 12.95 14.41
CA GLY A 153 -28.44 13.65 13.16
C GLY A 153 -28.83 12.86 11.91
N VAL A 154 -29.68 11.83 12.05
CA VAL A 154 -30.19 11.05 10.92
C VAL A 154 -31.71 11.10 10.93
N SER A 155 -32.31 11.55 9.83
CA SER A 155 -33.77 11.54 9.65
C SER A 155 -34.17 10.82 8.38
N VAL A 156 -35.41 10.33 8.34
CA VAL A 156 -35.92 9.51 7.23
C VAL A 156 -37.18 10.17 6.65
N SER A 157 -37.14 10.50 5.37
CA SER A 157 -38.26 11.11 4.63
C SER A 157 -38.79 10.15 3.57
N SER A 158 -40.10 9.96 3.51
CA SER A 158 -40.75 9.18 2.45
C SER A 158 -41.02 10.06 1.22
N LEU A 159 -40.51 9.64 0.06
CA LEU A 159 -40.68 10.29 -1.23
C LEU A 159 -41.61 9.46 -2.11
N THR A 160 -42.70 10.06 -2.60
CA THR A 160 -43.63 9.42 -3.54
C THR A 160 -43.39 9.95 -4.95
N GLY A 161 -43.07 9.06 -5.89
CA GLY A 161 -42.90 9.41 -7.30
C GLY A 161 -44.24 9.56 -8.04
N PRO A 162 -44.27 10.20 -9.24
CA PRO A 162 -45.50 10.43 -10.00
C PRO A 162 -46.30 9.17 -10.37
N ALA A 163 -45.63 8.01 -10.43
CA ALA A 163 -46.26 6.70 -10.67
C ALA A 163 -46.67 5.97 -9.38
N GLY A 164 -46.79 6.66 -8.24
CA GLY A 164 -47.20 6.09 -6.94
C GLY A 164 -46.13 5.29 -6.18
N GLY A 165 -44.95 5.06 -6.78
CA GLY A 165 -43.85 4.36 -6.10
C GLY A 165 -43.26 5.17 -4.95
N SER A 166 -43.18 4.56 -3.75
CA SER A 166 -42.58 5.18 -2.55
C SER A 166 -41.13 4.75 -2.34
N ARG A 167 -40.27 5.67 -1.90
CA ARG A 167 -38.86 5.42 -1.52
C ARG A 167 -38.53 6.18 -0.24
N LYS A 168 -37.68 5.61 0.62
CA LYS A 168 -37.13 6.32 1.78
C LYS A 168 -35.85 7.04 1.40
N ALA A 169 -35.76 8.33 1.69
CA ALA A 169 -34.51 9.09 1.74
C ALA A 169 -34.00 9.16 3.18
N VAL A 170 -32.71 8.93 3.36
CA VAL A 170 -31.98 9.10 4.62
C VAL A 170 -31.21 10.41 4.54
N ILE A 171 -31.57 11.37 5.39
CA ILE A 171 -30.95 12.69 5.48
C ILE A 171 -29.96 12.63 6.65
N VAL A 172 -28.72 13.00 6.38
CA VAL A 172 -27.59 12.87 7.30
C VAL A 172 -26.99 14.24 7.57
N GLU A 173 -27.03 14.67 8.83
CA GLU A 173 -26.43 15.92 9.28
C GLU A 173 -24.90 15.89 9.19
N PRO A 174 -24.24 16.99 8.79
CA PRO A 174 -22.78 17.10 8.63
C PRO A 174 -21.95 16.56 9.80
N TRP A 175 -22.39 16.86 11.03
CA TRP A 175 -21.69 16.47 12.25
C TRP A 175 -21.65 14.96 12.49
N VAL A 176 -22.58 14.19 11.90
CA VAL A 176 -22.59 12.72 11.96
C VAL A 176 -21.39 12.16 11.19
N LEU A 177 -21.12 12.69 9.99
CA LEU A 177 -19.96 12.27 9.19
C LEU A 177 -18.64 12.58 9.92
N ARG A 178 -18.54 13.77 10.52
CA ARG A 178 -17.39 14.17 11.34
C ARG A 178 -17.16 13.20 12.51
N GLN A 179 -18.17 13.00 13.37
CA GLN A 179 -18.00 12.15 14.56
C GLN A 179 -17.80 10.67 14.19
N LEU A 180 -18.42 10.19 13.11
CA LEU A 180 -18.20 8.82 12.62
C LEU A 180 -16.75 8.61 12.14
N ALA A 181 -16.19 9.57 11.40
CA ALA A 181 -14.79 9.50 10.95
C ALA A 181 -13.79 9.67 12.12
N GLU A 182 -14.06 10.59 13.06
CA GLU A 182 -13.27 10.72 14.30
C GLU A 182 -13.24 9.41 15.08
N ARG A 183 -14.41 8.78 15.23
CA ARG A 183 -14.56 7.52 15.95
C ARG A 183 -13.86 6.37 15.24
N ALA A 184 -14.07 6.24 13.92
CA ALA A 184 -13.47 5.19 13.12
C ALA A 184 -11.94 5.21 13.14
N ILE A 185 -11.33 6.40 12.97
CA ILE A 185 -9.87 6.54 13.05
C ILE A 185 -9.37 6.34 14.49
N SER A 186 -10.07 6.86 15.50
CA SER A 186 -9.69 6.63 16.90
C SER A 186 -9.68 5.14 17.27
N ASP A 187 -10.69 4.39 16.82
CA ASP A 187 -10.84 2.98 17.19
C ASP A 187 -9.82 2.08 16.45
N VAL A 188 -9.58 2.27 15.14
CA VAL A 188 -8.60 1.43 14.40
C VAL A 188 -7.15 1.63 14.84
N GLU A 189 -6.82 2.74 15.50
CA GLU A 189 -5.46 2.99 16.01
C GLU A 189 -5.15 2.28 17.33
N HIS A 190 -6.19 1.80 18.03
CA HIS A 190 -6.07 1.20 19.36
C HIS A 190 -6.62 -0.24 19.43
N PHE A 191 -7.56 -0.59 18.54
CA PHE A 191 -8.20 -1.90 18.48
C PHE A 191 -7.94 -2.59 17.13
N LEU A 192 -7.96 -3.91 17.13
CA LEU A 192 -7.76 -4.75 15.95
C LEU A 192 -8.95 -5.68 15.75
N ARG A 193 -9.11 -6.22 14.54
CA ARG A 193 -10.12 -7.26 14.28
C ARG A 193 -9.81 -8.52 15.10
N PRO A 194 -10.80 -9.19 15.70
CA PRO A 194 -10.58 -10.42 16.47
C PRO A 194 -9.97 -11.54 15.61
N GLY A 195 -10.25 -11.58 14.30
CA GLY A 195 -9.64 -12.54 13.36
C GLY A 195 -8.15 -12.33 13.07
N HIS A 196 -7.60 -11.12 13.32
CA HIS A 196 -6.16 -10.88 13.28
C HIS A 196 -5.50 -11.38 14.57
N LEU A 197 -6.05 -11.00 15.72
CA LEU A 197 -5.57 -11.40 17.05
C LEU A 197 -5.61 -12.92 17.26
N ALA A 198 -6.67 -13.59 16.79
CA ALA A 198 -6.77 -15.05 16.80
C ALA A 198 -5.65 -15.72 16.00
N GLN A 199 -5.20 -15.12 14.90
CA GLN A 199 -4.09 -15.66 14.11
C GLN A 199 -2.73 -15.41 14.76
N LEU A 200 -2.54 -14.32 15.52
CA LEU A 200 -1.37 -14.15 16.37
C LEU A 200 -1.36 -15.20 17.51
N ALA A 201 -2.48 -15.43 18.19
CA ALA A 201 -2.59 -16.46 19.22
C ALA A 201 -2.31 -17.87 18.68
N LYS A 202 -2.77 -18.18 17.45
CA LYS A 202 -2.47 -19.44 16.77
C LYS A 202 -0.97 -19.68 16.59
N ILE A 203 -0.17 -18.65 16.31
CA ILE A 203 1.30 -18.78 16.17
C ILE A 203 1.93 -19.31 17.47
N MET A 204 1.45 -18.81 18.61
CA MET A 204 1.92 -19.22 19.93
C MET A 204 1.68 -20.72 20.20
N GLN A 205 0.54 -21.22 19.73
CA GLN A 205 0.07 -22.59 19.94
C GLN A 205 0.60 -23.60 18.90
N ASP A 206 1.10 -23.13 17.75
CA ASP A 206 1.58 -24.00 16.68
C ASP A 206 2.93 -24.67 17.06
N PRO A 207 3.03 -26.01 17.10
CA PRO A 207 4.30 -26.70 17.32
C PRO A 207 5.32 -26.49 16.18
N GLU A 208 4.87 -26.13 14.98
CA GLU A 208 5.74 -25.85 13.82
C GLU A 208 6.18 -24.37 13.73
N ALA A 209 5.65 -23.48 14.58
CA ALA A 209 6.13 -22.11 14.68
C ALA A 209 7.50 -22.07 15.39
N SER A 210 8.44 -21.30 14.84
CA SER A 210 9.75 -21.09 15.45
C SER A 210 9.63 -20.29 16.76
N ASP A 211 10.65 -20.38 17.62
CA ASP A 211 10.70 -19.54 18.82
C ASP A 211 10.69 -18.04 18.49
N ASN A 212 11.23 -17.67 17.32
CA ASN A 212 11.18 -16.29 16.81
C ASN A 212 9.79 -15.90 16.29
N ASP A 213 9.05 -16.82 15.64
CA ASP A 213 7.65 -16.59 15.27
C ASP A 213 6.81 -16.28 16.52
N LYS A 214 6.98 -17.11 17.57
CA LYS A 214 6.29 -16.98 18.86
C LYS A 214 6.73 -15.73 19.61
N PHE A 215 8.02 -15.39 19.61
CA PHE A 215 8.52 -14.17 20.24
C PHE A 215 7.95 -12.90 19.57
N THR A 216 7.91 -12.85 18.24
CA THR A 216 7.26 -11.76 17.49
C THR A 216 5.77 -11.70 17.79
N ALA A 217 5.04 -12.83 17.73
CA ALA A 217 3.60 -12.86 17.96
C ALA A 217 3.22 -12.44 19.40
N ASN A 218 3.99 -12.86 20.42
CA ASN A 218 3.81 -12.41 21.80
C ASN A 218 3.96 -10.90 21.93
N ASN A 219 5.02 -10.32 21.35
CA ASN A 219 5.26 -8.88 21.39
C ASN A 219 4.14 -8.08 20.69
N LEU A 220 3.56 -8.61 19.61
CA LEU A 220 2.43 -8.00 18.91
C LEU A 220 1.12 -8.11 19.72
N LEU A 221 0.87 -9.23 20.41
CA LEU A 221 -0.28 -9.38 21.30
C LEU A 221 -0.19 -8.48 22.54
N GLN A 222 0.98 -8.44 23.20
CA GLN A 222 1.25 -7.49 24.30
C GLN A 222 1.04 -6.04 23.86
N ASN A 223 1.54 -5.69 22.66
CA ASN A 223 1.31 -4.38 22.07
C ASN A 223 -0.17 -4.06 21.84
N ALA A 224 -0.99 -5.03 21.40
CA ALA A 224 -2.43 -4.85 21.26
C ALA A 224 -3.12 -4.62 22.61
N VAL A 225 -2.71 -5.32 23.68
CA VAL A 225 -3.22 -5.08 25.05
C VAL A 225 -2.89 -3.69 25.56
N ILE A 226 -1.69 -3.20 25.28
CA ILE A 226 -1.28 -1.85 25.63
C ILE A 226 -2.09 -0.82 24.83
N ALA A 227 -2.25 -1.04 23.52
CA ALA A 227 -2.99 -0.15 22.65
C ALA A 227 -4.49 -0.06 23.02
N SER A 228 -5.11 -1.17 23.43
CA SER A 228 -6.53 -1.19 23.83
C SER A 228 -6.87 -0.32 25.05
N LYS A 229 -5.87 0.16 25.79
CA LYS A 229 -6.04 1.19 26.83
C LYS A 229 -6.49 2.56 26.26
N GLY A 230 -6.37 2.79 24.95
CA GLY A 230 -6.81 4.01 24.28
C GLY A 230 -5.90 5.24 24.45
N ILE A 231 -4.66 5.03 24.90
CA ILE A 231 -3.67 6.09 25.21
C ILE A 231 -2.52 6.10 24.20
N LEU A 232 -1.88 4.95 23.97
CA LEU A 232 -0.79 4.75 23.02
C LEU A 232 -1.34 4.02 21.77
N PRO A 233 -1.18 4.54 20.54
CA PRO A 233 -1.62 3.82 19.35
C PRO A 233 -0.76 2.58 19.10
N GLY A 234 -1.32 1.52 18.53
CA GLY A 234 -0.61 0.24 18.33
C GLY A 234 0.65 0.33 17.46
N CYS A 235 0.79 1.38 16.64
CA CYS A 235 1.96 1.64 15.80
C CYS A 235 2.37 3.12 15.90
N GLN A 236 3.67 3.41 15.86
CA GLN A 236 4.17 4.79 15.73
C GLN A 236 3.81 5.40 14.37
N ASP A 237 3.69 4.55 13.35
CA ASP A 237 3.18 4.92 12.04
C ASP A 237 1.66 4.76 12.02
N THR A 238 0.96 5.79 12.49
CA THR A 238 -0.50 5.96 12.37
C THR A 238 -0.96 6.06 10.90
N GLY A 239 -0.03 6.30 9.98
CA GLY A 239 -0.24 6.10 8.54
C GLY A 239 -1.13 7.15 7.88
N THR A 240 -1.60 6.86 6.67
CA THR A 240 -2.51 7.72 5.91
C THR A 240 -3.95 7.27 6.15
N ALA A 241 -4.82 8.23 6.49
CA ALA A 241 -6.25 8.00 6.59
C ALA A 241 -6.87 7.87 5.18
N ILE A 242 -7.60 6.79 4.95
CA ILE A 242 -8.30 6.49 3.70
C ILE A 242 -9.76 6.19 4.03
N CYS A 243 -10.70 6.79 3.29
CA CYS A 243 -12.14 6.58 3.43
C CYS A 243 -12.75 6.17 2.08
N LEU A 244 -13.07 4.88 1.95
CA LEU A 244 -13.88 4.35 0.85
C LEU A 244 -15.36 4.54 1.20
N GLY A 245 -16.05 5.44 0.50
CA GLY A 245 -17.49 5.67 0.65
C GLY A 245 -18.31 4.99 -0.46
N LYS A 246 -19.52 4.56 -0.13
CA LYS A 246 -20.57 4.13 -1.07
C LYS A 246 -21.87 4.81 -0.64
N LYS A 247 -22.20 5.95 -1.26
CA LYS A 247 -23.35 6.79 -0.95
C LYS A 247 -24.55 6.35 -1.78
N GLY A 248 -25.59 5.81 -1.12
CA GLY A 248 -26.83 5.45 -1.80
C GLY A 248 -27.51 6.64 -2.47
N GLN A 249 -28.16 6.41 -3.61
CA GLN A 249 -28.94 7.43 -4.35
C GLN A 249 -29.96 8.19 -3.47
N PHE A 250 -30.47 7.55 -2.42
CA PHE A 250 -31.42 8.12 -1.47
C PHE A 250 -30.75 8.44 -0.12
N VAL A 251 -29.48 8.82 -0.15
CA VAL A 251 -28.77 9.43 0.99
C VAL A 251 -28.47 10.89 0.65
N TRP A 252 -28.97 11.80 1.46
CA TRP A 252 -28.77 13.25 1.30
C TRP A 252 -27.93 13.79 2.46
N THR A 253 -26.98 14.65 2.11
CA THR A 253 -26.07 15.42 2.98
C THR A 253 -26.09 16.87 2.48
N ASP A 254 -25.23 17.72 3.01
CA ASP A 254 -25.00 19.09 2.54
C ASP A 254 -24.04 19.20 1.34
N GLU A 255 -23.74 18.08 0.66
CA GLU A 255 -22.82 17.97 -0.47
C GLU A 255 -21.32 18.17 -0.14
N GLU A 256 -20.96 18.50 1.11
CA GLU A 256 -19.56 18.71 1.56
C GLU A 256 -18.98 17.49 2.30
N ASP A 257 -19.39 16.26 1.93
CA ASP A 257 -19.07 14.99 2.59
C ASP A 257 -17.57 14.85 2.96
N GLU A 258 -16.66 15.16 2.03
CA GLU A 258 -15.21 15.08 2.24
C GLU A 258 -14.69 16.09 3.27
N MET A 259 -15.32 17.27 3.39
CA MET A 259 -14.93 18.26 4.39
C MET A 259 -15.23 17.75 5.80
N HIS A 260 -16.43 17.21 6.00
CA HIS A 260 -16.87 16.74 7.32
C HIS A 260 -16.10 15.48 7.75
N LEU A 261 -15.90 14.55 6.82
CA LEU A 261 -15.04 13.38 7.06
C LEU A 261 -13.59 13.80 7.34
N SER A 262 -13.03 14.78 6.60
CA SER A 262 -11.70 15.34 6.87
C SER A 262 -11.60 15.98 8.25
N HIS A 263 -12.65 16.68 8.71
CA HIS A 263 -12.70 17.29 10.03
C HIS A 263 -12.72 16.21 11.13
N GLY A 264 -13.42 15.09 10.91
CA GLY A 264 -13.38 13.95 11.82
C GLY A 264 -12.00 13.30 11.92
N ILE A 265 -11.34 13.14 10.78
CA ILE A 265 -9.95 12.66 10.71
C ILE A 265 -9.01 13.64 11.43
N TYR A 266 -9.11 14.95 11.16
CA TYR A 266 -8.36 15.99 11.85
C TYR A 266 -8.54 15.92 13.36
N ASP A 267 -9.79 15.77 13.83
CA ASP A 267 -10.13 15.65 15.24
C ASP A 267 -9.45 14.43 15.88
N ALA A 268 -9.51 13.26 15.25
CA ALA A 268 -8.82 12.07 15.75
C ALA A 268 -7.31 12.29 15.85
N TYR A 269 -6.68 12.80 14.78
CA TYR A 269 -5.23 13.03 14.76
C TYR A 269 -4.76 14.12 15.71
N THR A 270 -5.56 15.16 15.96
CA THR A 270 -5.18 16.27 16.85
C THR A 270 -5.48 15.99 18.32
N LYS A 271 -6.67 15.46 18.66
CA LYS A 271 -7.09 15.17 20.04
C LYS A 271 -6.45 13.92 20.65
N ARG A 272 -6.03 12.93 19.84
CA ARG A 272 -5.38 11.69 20.30
C ARG A 272 -3.86 11.74 20.12
N ASN A 273 -3.15 10.82 20.76
CA ASN A 273 -1.68 10.70 20.74
C ASN A 273 -1.15 10.06 19.43
N LEU A 274 -1.71 10.42 18.28
CA LEU A 274 -1.33 9.91 16.97
C LEU A 274 -0.14 10.68 16.37
N ARG A 275 0.32 10.30 15.17
CA ARG A 275 1.44 10.96 14.47
C ARG A 275 1.01 11.67 13.19
N TYR A 276 1.54 12.87 12.98
CA TYR A 276 1.41 13.60 11.71
C TYR A 276 2.45 13.11 10.70
N SER A 277 2.00 12.34 9.71
CA SER A 277 2.85 11.62 8.76
C SER A 277 2.72 12.11 7.31
N GLN A 278 1.73 12.96 7.00
CA GLN A 278 1.60 13.54 5.67
C GLN A 278 2.57 14.70 5.46
N VAL A 279 3.24 14.68 4.31
CA VAL A 279 4.22 15.66 3.89
C VAL A 279 3.69 16.32 2.61
N SER A 280 3.62 17.65 2.62
CA SER A 280 3.10 18.45 1.52
C SER A 280 4.25 19.00 0.67
N PRO A 281 4.21 18.82 -0.67
CA PRO A 281 5.19 19.43 -1.57
C PRO A 281 4.93 20.93 -1.70
N VAL A 282 5.88 21.74 -1.24
CA VAL A 282 5.90 23.20 -1.41
C VAL A 282 6.53 23.59 -2.74
N SER A 283 7.48 22.77 -3.22
CA SER A 283 8.03 22.80 -4.58
C SER A 283 8.36 21.36 -5.03
N MET A 284 9.12 21.20 -6.12
CA MET A 284 9.60 19.88 -6.56
C MET A 284 10.47 19.16 -5.51
N PHE A 285 11.19 19.92 -4.67
CA PHE A 285 12.15 19.38 -3.68
C PHE A 285 11.94 19.91 -2.26
N ALA A 286 11.20 21.01 -2.09
CA ALA A 286 10.91 21.57 -0.77
C ALA A 286 9.59 20.99 -0.24
N GLU A 287 9.61 20.52 1.00
CA GLU A 287 8.51 19.81 1.63
C GLU A 287 8.18 20.38 3.01
N LYS A 288 6.94 20.16 3.48
CA LYS A 288 6.50 20.55 4.82
C LYS A 288 5.50 19.55 5.40
N ASN A 289 5.74 19.09 6.63
CA ASN A 289 4.75 18.29 7.37
C ASN A 289 3.48 19.12 7.61
N THR A 290 2.30 18.55 7.36
CA THR A 290 1.02 19.28 7.48
C THR A 290 0.59 19.51 8.94
N LYS A 291 1.26 18.88 9.91
CA LYS A 291 1.01 18.98 11.36
C LYS A 291 -0.41 18.58 11.81
N CYS A 292 -1.16 17.88 10.96
CA CYS A 292 -2.49 17.34 11.28
C CYS A 292 -2.81 15.98 10.61
N ASN A 293 -1.85 15.40 9.87
CA ASN A 293 -2.02 14.17 9.08
C ASN A 293 -3.08 14.23 7.95
N LEU A 294 -3.48 15.43 7.54
CA LEU A 294 -4.24 15.65 6.29
C LEU A 294 -3.28 15.99 5.13
N PRO A 295 -3.68 15.85 3.85
CA PRO A 295 -4.99 15.35 3.38
C PRO A 295 -5.19 13.85 3.66
N ALA A 296 -6.45 13.45 3.79
CA ALA A 296 -6.87 12.06 3.71
C ALA A 296 -7.20 11.68 2.26
N GLN A 297 -7.24 10.39 1.95
CA GLN A 297 -7.73 9.91 0.65
C GLN A 297 -9.23 9.61 0.75
N PHE A 298 -10.03 10.22 -0.12
CA PHE A 298 -11.46 9.94 -0.26
C PHE A 298 -11.74 9.22 -1.58
N ASP A 299 -12.63 8.24 -1.49
CA ASP A 299 -13.02 7.34 -2.58
C ASP A 299 -14.54 7.12 -2.47
N ILE A 300 -15.33 8.16 -2.70
CA ILE A 300 -16.79 8.17 -2.49
C ILE A 300 -17.53 7.82 -3.79
N TYR A 301 -18.14 6.64 -3.83
CA TYR A 301 -18.88 6.12 -4.99
C TYR A 301 -20.39 6.31 -4.85
N ALA A 302 -21.07 6.66 -5.94
CA ALA A 302 -22.53 6.55 -6.02
C ALA A 302 -22.96 5.07 -5.99
N ALA A 303 -23.99 4.77 -5.20
CA ALA A 303 -24.53 3.42 -4.99
C ALA A 303 -26.07 3.41 -5.07
N LYS A 304 -26.66 2.22 -5.16
CA LYS A 304 -28.11 2.03 -5.09
C LYS A 304 -28.60 2.05 -3.63
N GLY A 305 -29.86 2.44 -3.42
CA GLY A 305 -30.52 2.38 -2.11
C GLY A 305 -30.37 3.64 -1.26
N ASN A 306 -30.69 3.50 0.03
CA ASN A 306 -30.78 4.55 1.05
C ASN A 306 -29.75 4.37 2.20
N GLU A 307 -28.65 3.67 1.94
CA GLU A 307 -27.58 3.45 2.91
C GLU A 307 -26.30 4.18 2.47
N TYR A 308 -25.59 4.78 3.42
CA TYR A 308 -24.23 5.28 3.21
C TYR A 308 -23.25 4.31 3.87
N LYS A 309 -22.48 3.57 3.10
CA LYS A 309 -21.50 2.58 3.60
C LYS A 309 -20.08 3.13 3.49
N PHE A 310 -19.25 2.80 4.46
CA PHE A 310 -17.87 3.24 4.54
C PHE A 310 -16.94 2.07 4.86
N MET A 311 -15.70 2.16 4.39
CA MET A 311 -14.55 1.51 5.02
C MET A 311 -13.49 2.57 5.29
N PHE A 312 -13.17 2.76 6.57
CA PHE A 312 -12.05 3.59 7.00
C PHE A 312 -10.80 2.71 7.16
N MET A 313 -9.64 3.22 6.76
CA MET A 313 -8.34 2.54 6.90
C MET A 313 -7.28 3.54 7.37
N ALA A 314 -6.42 3.11 8.30
CA ALA A 314 -5.24 3.85 8.73
C ALA A 314 -3.98 3.14 8.17
N LYS A 315 -3.68 3.35 6.88
CA LYS A 315 -2.69 2.53 6.17
C LYS A 315 -1.27 3.03 6.42
N GLY A 316 -0.48 2.27 7.18
CA GLY A 316 0.93 2.58 7.45
C GLY A 316 1.78 2.57 6.17
N GLY A 317 2.64 3.58 6.00
CA GLY A 317 3.43 3.81 4.79
C GLY A 317 4.34 2.64 4.44
N GLY A 318 4.88 1.94 5.45
CA GLY A 318 5.67 0.73 5.23
C GLY A 318 4.91 -0.39 4.48
N SER A 319 3.61 -0.53 4.73
CA SER A 319 2.74 -1.49 4.01
C SER A 319 2.24 -0.94 2.68
N ALA A 320 2.01 0.38 2.57
CA ALA A 320 1.66 1.03 1.32
C ALA A 320 2.77 0.85 0.26
N ASN A 321 4.04 1.06 0.65
CA ASN A 321 5.23 0.88 -0.19
C ASN A 321 5.48 -0.58 -0.60
N LYS A 322 4.76 -1.54 -0.02
CA LYS A 322 4.76 -2.96 -0.41
C LYS A 322 3.51 -3.34 -1.21
N THR A 323 2.91 -2.37 -1.89
CA THR A 323 1.89 -2.58 -2.93
C THR A 323 2.58 -2.44 -4.29
N TYR A 324 2.76 -3.54 -5.01
CA TYR A 324 3.52 -3.60 -6.27
C TYR A 324 2.61 -3.90 -7.47
N LEU A 325 2.94 -3.32 -8.62
CA LEU A 325 2.34 -3.62 -9.93
C LEU A 325 3.35 -4.31 -10.82
N PHE A 326 2.94 -5.40 -11.46
CA PHE A 326 3.71 -6.10 -12.47
C PHE A 326 2.88 -6.19 -13.76
N GLN A 327 3.39 -5.64 -14.86
CA GLN A 327 2.78 -5.84 -16.17
C GLN A 327 3.23 -7.20 -16.72
N GLN A 328 2.28 -8.09 -16.95
CA GLN A 328 2.52 -9.48 -17.39
C GLN A 328 1.66 -9.79 -18.62
N THR A 329 1.83 -11.00 -19.18
CA THR A 329 1.12 -11.44 -20.39
C THR A 329 0.35 -12.75 -20.14
N LYS A 330 -0.40 -13.25 -21.14
CA LYS A 330 -1.06 -14.57 -21.09
C LYS A 330 -0.07 -15.71 -20.85
N ALA A 331 1.22 -15.56 -21.17
CA ALA A 331 2.25 -16.57 -20.91
C ALA A 331 2.42 -16.89 -19.41
N LEU A 332 2.16 -15.92 -18.52
CA LEU A 332 2.16 -16.14 -17.07
C LEU A 332 1.02 -17.06 -16.60
N LEU A 333 -0.11 -17.08 -17.31
CA LEU A 333 -1.35 -17.73 -16.89
C LEU A 333 -1.34 -19.24 -17.20
N ASN A 334 -0.35 -19.94 -16.65
CA ASN A 334 -0.30 -21.39 -16.50
C ASN A 334 0.27 -21.72 -15.10
N PRO A 335 -0.02 -22.91 -14.52
CA PRO A 335 0.35 -23.20 -13.14
C PRO A 335 1.84 -23.05 -12.83
N LYS A 336 2.73 -23.49 -13.73
CA LYS A 336 4.19 -23.47 -13.50
C LYS A 336 4.75 -22.05 -13.50
N SER A 337 4.38 -21.23 -14.49
CA SER A 337 4.86 -19.85 -14.59
C SER A 337 4.30 -18.98 -13.47
N LEU A 338 3.01 -19.14 -13.13
CA LEU A 338 2.39 -18.36 -12.06
C LEU A 338 2.97 -18.73 -10.69
N GLU A 339 3.22 -20.01 -10.43
CA GLU A 339 3.86 -20.46 -9.19
C GLU A 339 5.28 -19.89 -9.02
N ALA A 340 6.12 -19.99 -10.06
CA ALA A 340 7.46 -19.43 -10.05
C ALA A 340 7.46 -17.90 -9.86
N PHE A 341 6.57 -17.19 -10.55
CA PHE A 341 6.41 -15.74 -10.41
C PHE A 341 5.97 -15.34 -8.99
N ILE A 342 4.99 -16.04 -8.40
CA ILE A 342 4.54 -15.74 -7.04
C ILE A 342 5.66 -16.01 -6.04
N ALA A 343 6.37 -17.14 -6.18
CA ALA A 343 7.52 -17.46 -5.33
C ALA A 343 8.60 -16.37 -5.37
N GLU A 344 8.97 -15.93 -6.57
CA GLU A 344 9.93 -14.85 -6.77
C GLU A 344 9.44 -13.52 -6.16
N LYS A 345 8.25 -13.05 -6.55
CA LYS A 345 7.80 -11.70 -6.20
C LYS A 345 7.34 -11.55 -4.75
N VAL A 346 6.78 -12.59 -4.13
CA VAL A 346 6.39 -12.54 -2.71
C VAL A 346 7.61 -12.42 -1.79
N VAL A 347 8.74 -13.06 -2.13
CA VAL A 347 9.99 -12.90 -1.38
C VAL A 347 10.50 -11.45 -1.40
N THR A 348 10.30 -10.70 -2.50
CA THR A 348 10.68 -9.27 -2.60
C THR A 348 9.88 -8.31 -1.68
N LEU A 349 8.78 -8.78 -1.06
CA LEU A 349 8.14 -8.04 0.02
C LEU A 349 9.12 -7.91 1.21
N GLY A 350 9.84 -8.99 1.51
CA GLY A 350 10.75 -9.11 2.64
C GLY A 350 10.06 -8.86 3.99
N THR A 351 10.84 -8.68 5.04
CA THR A 351 10.34 -8.38 6.41
C THR A 351 10.10 -6.88 6.63
N SER A 352 10.31 -6.08 5.59
CA SER A 352 10.31 -4.61 5.58
C SER A 352 8.96 -3.94 5.89
N ALA A 353 7.84 -4.65 5.90
CA ALA A 353 6.51 -4.12 6.23
C ALA A 353 5.88 -4.72 7.51
N CYS A 354 6.66 -5.38 8.38
CA CYS A 354 6.16 -6.03 9.60
C CYS A 354 5.20 -7.21 9.32
N PRO A 355 5.72 -8.37 8.89
CA PRO A 355 4.99 -9.64 8.93
C PRO A 355 4.68 -10.08 10.38
N PRO A 356 3.71 -10.99 10.59
CA PRO A 356 3.00 -11.78 9.57
C PRO A 356 2.02 -10.94 8.73
N TYR A 357 1.97 -11.19 7.43
CA TYR A 357 1.13 -10.41 6.51
C TYR A 357 -0.25 -11.02 6.26
N HIS A 358 -1.25 -10.17 6.02
CA HIS A 358 -2.42 -10.54 5.21
C HIS A 358 -2.07 -10.26 3.75
N LEU A 359 -1.66 -11.30 3.02
CA LEU A 359 -1.16 -11.18 1.65
C LEU A 359 -2.33 -11.12 0.66
N ALA A 360 -2.28 -10.18 -0.28
CA ALA A 360 -3.24 -10.07 -1.37
C ALA A 360 -2.52 -10.14 -2.73
N ILE A 361 -3.02 -10.98 -3.61
CA ILE A 361 -2.58 -11.12 -5.00
C ILE A 361 -3.80 -10.92 -5.90
N VAL A 362 -3.69 -10.03 -6.89
CA VAL A 362 -4.74 -9.79 -7.89
C VAL A 362 -4.17 -10.10 -9.27
N ILE A 363 -4.86 -10.96 -10.02
CA ILE A 363 -4.42 -11.42 -11.34
C ILE A 363 -5.45 -10.97 -12.38
N GLY A 364 -5.04 -10.04 -13.24
CA GLY A 364 -5.93 -9.32 -14.15
C GLY A 364 -6.42 -8.00 -13.57
N GLY A 365 -7.38 -7.39 -14.26
CA GLY A 365 -7.86 -6.04 -14.03
C GLY A 365 -8.11 -5.34 -15.36
N LEU A 366 -9.10 -4.45 -15.39
CA LEU A 366 -9.40 -3.63 -16.56
C LEU A 366 -8.35 -2.52 -16.79
N SER A 367 -7.63 -2.17 -15.73
CA SER A 367 -6.55 -1.18 -15.72
C SER A 367 -5.60 -1.42 -14.54
N ALA A 368 -4.48 -0.68 -14.51
CA ALA A 368 -3.46 -0.80 -13.47
C ALA A 368 -3.98 -0.32 -12.10
N GLU A 369 -4.63 0.83 -12.08
CA GLU A 369 -5.19 1.45 -10.88
C GLU A 369 -6.36 0.64 -10.31
N LEU A 370 -7.20 0.02 -11.16
CA LEU A 370 -8.24 -0.89 -10.68
C LEU A 370 -7.64 -2.19 -10.11
N CYS A 371 -6.58 -2.73 -10.71
CA CYS A 371 -5.85 -3.88 -10.17
C CYS A 371 -5.30 -3.56 -8.77
N LEU A 372 -4.56 -2.45 -8.62
CA LEU A 372 -3.97 -2.03 -7.33
C LEU A 372 -5.02 -1.63 -6.28
N LYS A 373 -6.13 -1.01 -6.67
CA LYS A 373 -7.26 -0.78 -5.76
C LYS A 373 -7.82 -2.11 -5.26
N THR A 374 -7.98 -3.10 -6.15
CA THR A 374 -8.44 -4.44 -5.77
C THR A 374 -7.47 -5.13 -4.81
N VAL A 375 -6.15 -4.97 -5.00
CA VAL A 375 -5.13 -5.46 -4.04
C VAL A 375 -5.34 -4.83 -2.66
N LYS A 376 -5.57 -3.51 -2.59
CA LYS A 376 -5.82 -2.80 -1.32
C LYS A 376 -7.04 -3.39 -0.62
N LEU A 377 -8.16 -3.52 -1.32
CA LEU A 377 -9.43 -4.03 -0.78
C LEU A 377 -9.31 -5.50 -0.34
N ALA A 378 -8.67 -6.36 -1.14
CA ALA A 378 -8.41 -7.75 -0.80
C ALA A 378 -7.51 -7.86 0.45
N SER A 379 -6.46 -7.03 0.58
CA SER A 379 -5.59 -7.03 1.77
C SER A 379 -6.32 -6.63 3.05
N ALA A 380 -7.38 -5.84 2.94
CA ALA A 380 -8.27 -5.42 4.03
C ALA A 380 -9.49 -6.36 4.23
N ARG A 381 -9.52 -7.53 3.57
CA ARG A 381 -10.64 -8.50 3.58
C ARG A 381 -11.98 -7.96 3.09
N TYR A 382 -11.99 -6.83 2.37
CA TYR A 382 -13.21 -6.19 1.86
C TYR A 382 -13.90 -6.98 0.74
N LEU A 383 -13.21 -7.99 0.19
CA LEU A 383 -13.64 -8.81 -0.96
C LEU A 383 -13.77 -10.31 -0.59
N ASP A 384 -13.90 -10.61 0.70
CA ASP A 384 -14.07 -11.98 1.20
C ASP A 384 -15.44 -12.58 0.81
N ASP A 385 -16.39 -11.74 0.38
CA ASP A 385 -17.77 -12.03 -0.02
C ASP A 385 -17.94 -12.40 -1.50
N LEU A 386 -16.89 -12.27 -2.32
CA LEU A 386 -16.90 -12.56 -3.76
C LEU A 386 -17.17 -14.06 -4.05
N PRO A 387 -17.73 -14.40 -5.23
CA PRO A 387 -17.81 -15.77 -5.73
C PRO A 387 -16.45 -16.48 -5.72
N THR A 388 -16.45 -17.80 -5.65
CA THR A 388 -15.23 -18.63 -5.71
C THR A 388 -14.94 -19.20 -7.11
N SER A 389 -15.71 -18.78 -8.13
CA SER A 389 -15.54 -19.20 -9.53
C SER A 389 -15.85 -18.07 -10.52
N GLY A 390 -15.15 -18.06 -11.65
CA GLY A 390 -15.44 -17.19 -12.79
C GLY A 390 -16.67 -17.61 -13.58
N ASN A 391 -16.94 -16.88 -14.67
CA ASN A 391 -17.97 -17.16 -15.68
C ASN A 391 -17.65 -16.40 -16.99
N ASP A 392 -18.45 -16.62 -18.02
CA ASP A 392 -18.22 -16.07 -19.37
C ASP A 392 -18.49 -14.55 -19.48
N HIS A 393 -19.20 -13.99 -18.50
CA HIS A 393 -19.45 -12.54 -18.40
C HIS A 393 -18.31 -11.77 -17.71
N GLY A 394 -17.29 -12.48 -17.20
CA GLY A 394 -16.07 -11.86 -16.68
C GLY A 394 -16.20 -11.25 -15.28
N ARG A 395 -16.98 -11.85 -14.37
CA ARG A 395 -16.96 -11.44 -12.96
C ARG A 395 -15.59 -11.66 -12.30
N ALA A 396 -15.24 -10.83 -11.33
CA ALA A 396 -14.13 -11.10 -10.43
C ALA A 396 -14.52 -12.21 -9.43
N TYR A 397 -13.55 -13.05 -9.08
CA TYR A 397 -13.76 -14.15 -8.13
C TYR A 397 -12.54 -14.36 -7.23
N ARG A 398 -12.77 -14.94 -6.05
CA ARG A 398 -11.78 -15.29 -5.04
C ARG A 398 -11.33 -16.74 -5.23
N ASP A 399 -10.07 -16.95 -5.58
CA ASP A 399 -9.52 -18.26 -5.92
C ASP A 399 -8.94 -18.97 -4.67
N THR A 400 -9.81 -19.70 -3.96
CA THR A 400 -9.44 -20.37 -2.70
C THR A 400 -8.41 -21.49 -2.88
N LYS A 401 -8.36 -22.14 -4.05
CA LYS A 401 -7.33 -23.13 -4.39
C LYS A 401 -5.94 -22.48 -4.43
N TRP A 402 -5.83 -21.33 -5.09
CA TRP A 402 -4.57 -20.58 -5.14
C TRP A 402 -4.24 -19.91 -3.80
N GLU A 403 -5.22 -19.49 -3.00
CA GLU A 403 -4.97 -19.01 -1.62
C GLU A 403 -4.26 -20.06 -0.75
N GLU A 404 -4.78 -21.30 -0.72
CA GLU A 404 -4.17 -22.39 0.05
C GLU A 404 -2.76 -22.73 -0.48
N LYS A 405 -2.60 -22.82 -1.81
CA LYS A 405 -1.31 -23.12 -2.44
C LYS A 405 -0.25 -22.05 -2.12
N VAL A 406 -0.62 -20.77 -2.20
CA VAL A 406 0.29 -19.66 -1.90
C VAL A 406 0.56 -19.55 -0.39
N LEU A 407 -0.42 -19.84 0.48
CA LEU A 407 -0.21 -19.91 1.93
C LEU A 407 0.83 -20.97 2.28
N LYS A 408 0.68 -22.19 1.76
CA LYS A 408 1.63 -23.28 1.96
C LYS A 408 3.03 -22.94 1.43
N MET A 409 3.11 -22.30 0.27
CA MET A 409 4.37 -21.81 -0.30
C MET A 409 5.04 -20.77 0.63
N CYS A 410 4.28 -19.80 1.14
CA CYS A 410 4.79 -18.77 2.05
C CYS A 410 5.30 -19.34 3.37
N HIS A 411 4.61 -20.35 3.92
CA HIS A 411 5.05 -21.09 5.11
C HIS A 411 6.31 -21.92 4.85
N GLY A 412 6.51 -22.40 3.61
CA GLY A 412 7.70 -23.12 3.19
C GLY A 412 8.95 -22.27 2.94
N PHE A 413 8.84 -20.94 2.84
CA PHE A 413 10.01 -20.09 2.58
C PHE A 413 10.99 -20.03 3.76
N GLY A 414 10.53 -20.14 5.01
CA GLY A 414 11.40 -20.02 6.18
C GLY A 414 11.69 -18.58 6.64
N ILE A 415 11.12 -17.54 5.99
CA ILE A 415 11.31 -16.12 6.35
C ILE A 415 10.68 -15.77 7.71
N GLY A 416 9.57 -16.43 8.06
CA GLY A 416 8.87 -16.29 9.33
C GLY A 416 8.31 -14.90 9.67
N ALA A 417 7.82 -14.78 10.89
CA ALA A 417 7.41 -13.52 11.48
C ALA A 417 8.65 -12.69 11.85
N GLN A 418 9.19 -12.03 10.83
CA GLN A 418 10.32 -11.07 10.87
C GLN A 418 11.71 -11.70 11.03
N TYR A 419 11.87 -12.78 11.80
CA TYR A 419 13.18 -13.33 12.17
C TYR A 419 13.29 -14.85 11.95
N GLY A 420 12.85 -15.33 10.79
CA GLY A 420 12.96 -16.73 10.41
C GLY A 420 11.87 -17.61 11.03
N GLY A 421 11.38 -18.59 10.27
CA GLY A 421 10.30 -19.50 10.68
C GLY A 421 9.18 -19.61 9.66
N LYS A 422 8.01 -20.02 10.14
CA LYS A 422 6.84 -20.39 9.32
C LYS A 422 5.96 -19.19 8.98
N TYR A 423 5.79 -18.25 9.91
CA TYR A 423 4.70 -17.27 9.85
C TYR A 423 5.05 -15.96 9.11
N PHE A 424 5.50 -16.09 7.86
CA PHE A 424 5.67 -14.94 6.97
C PHE A 424 4.33 -14.27 6.60
N VAL A 425 3.28 -15.09 6.46
CA VAL A 425 1.90 -14.64 6.24
C VAL A 425 0.97 -15.27 7.28
N HIS A 426 -0.01 -14.50 7.72
CA HIS A 426 -1.17 -14.98 8.46
C HIS A 426 -2.05 -15.83 7.52
N ASP A 427 -2.52 -15.21 6.44
CA ASP A 427 -3.34 -15.81 5.39
C ASP A 427 -3.20 -15.04 4.07
N VAL A 428 -3.82 -15.57 3.02
CA VAL A 428 -3.73 -15.07 1.64
C VAL A 428 -5.12 -14.77 1.08
N ARG A 429 -5.22 -13.78 0.19
CA ARG A 429 -6.33 -13.54 -0.73
C ARG A 429 -5.84 -13.53 -2.17
N VAL A 430 -6.48 -14.32 -3.04
CA VAL A 430 -6.17 -14.35 -4.47
C VAL A 430 -7.42 -13.98 -5.24
N ILE A 431 -7.45 -12.79 -5.85
CA ILE A 431 -8.59 -12.33 -6.66
C ILE A 431 -8.23 -12.41 -8.14
N ARG A 432 -9.00 -13.17 -8.91
CA ARG A 432 -8.88 -13.25 -10.37
C ARG A 432 -9.91 -12.31 -10.99
N MET A 433 -9.47 -11.48 -11.94
CA MET A 433 -10.29 -10.47 -12.62
C MET A 433 -10.27 -10.64 -14.15
N PRO A 434 -11.29 -10.17 -14.88
CA PRO A 434 -11.21 -10.02 -16.34
C PRO A 434 -10.03 -9.10 -16.72
N ARG A 435 -9.59 -9.21 -17.96
CA ARG A 435 -8.44 -8.47 -18.50
C ARG A 435 -8.67 -8.22 -20.00
N HIS A 436 -8.13 -7.12 -20.51
CA HIS A 436 -8.03 -6.94 -21.97
C HIS A 436 -7.15 -8.04 -22.58
N GLY A 437 -7.44 -8.49 -23.81
CA GLY A 437 -6.75 -9.63 -24.44
C GLY A 437 -5.22 -9.50 -24.46
N ALA A 438 -4.72 -8.29 -24.77
CA ALA A 438 -3.29 -7.95 -24.83
C ALA A 438 -2.66 -7.58 -23.47
N SER A 439 -3.37 -7.70 -22.34
CA SER A 439 -2.92 -7.19 -21.04
C SER A 439 -3.10 -8.24 -19.94
N CYS A 440 -2.19 -8.28 -18.97
CA CYS A 440 -2.37 -9.01 -17.71
C CYS A 440 -1.67 -8.25 -16.57
N PRO A 441 -2.28 -7.19 -16.02
CA PRO A 441 -1.74 -6.57 -14.81
C PRO A 441 -1.83 -7.57 -13.66
N VAL A 442 -0.77 -7.65 -12.86
CA VAL A 442 -0.74 -8.44 -11.63
C VAL A 442 -0.32 -7.53 -10.49
N GLY A 443 -1.14 -7.48 -9.45
CA GLY A 443 -0.89 -6.69 -8.25
C GLY A 443 -0.57 -7.58 -7.07
N ILE A 444 0.42 -7.22 -6.26
CA ILE A 444 0.73 -7.90 -4.99
C ILE A 444 0.81 -6.84 -3.88
N GLY A 445 0.21 -7.12 -2.73
CA GLY A 445 0.23 -6.19 -1.60
C GLY A 445 -0.10 -6.87 -0.27
N VAL A 446 0.06 -6.14 0.83
CA VAL A 446 -0.08 -6.68 2.19
C VAL A 446 -0.88 -5.76 3.12
N SER A 447 -1.57 -6.35 4.08
CA SER A 447 -1.75 -5.73 5.39
C SER A 447 -0.66 -6.21 6.34
N CYS A 448 -0.18 -5.31 7.19
CA CYS A 448 0.90 -5.54 8.15
C CYS A 448 0.33 -5.85 9.55
N SER A 449 1.20 -6.06 10.54
CA SER A 449 0.79 -6.21 11.94
C SER A 449 -0.09 -5.06 12.48
N ALA A 450 -0.03 -3.87 11.87
CA ALA A 450 -0.99 -2.80 12.09
C ALA A 450 -2.18 -2.96 11.11
N ASP A 451 -3.00 -4.00 11.33
CA ASP A 451 -4.15 -4.36 10.49
C ASP A 451 -5.37 -3.47 10.78
N ARG A 452 -5.29 -2.21 10.35
CA ARG A 452 -6.18 -1.12 10.77
C ARG A 452 -7.20 -0.74 9.71
N GLN A 453 -8.36 -1.38 9.79
CA GLN A 453 -9.56 -1.00 9.04
C GLN A 453 -10.83 -1.25 9.85
N VAL A 454 -11.87 -0.45 9.59
CA VAL A 454 -13.20 -0.61 10.19
C VAL A 454 -14.28 -0.23 9.17
N LEU A 455 -15.31 -1.07 9.06
CA LEU A 455 -16.51 -0.78 8.28
C LEU A 455 -17.45 0.12 9.07
N ALA A 456 -18.20 0.97 8.39
CA ALA A 456 -19.29 1.74 9.00
C ALA A 456 -20.47 1.86 8.03
N LYS A 457 -21.68 2.12 8.55
CA LYS A 457 -22.86 2.40 7.74
C LYS A 457 -23.85 3.33 8.45
N ILE A 458 -24.50 4.18 7.66
CA ILE A 458 -25.65 5.00 8.04
C ILE A 458 -26.86 4.49 7.25
N THR A 459 -27.96 4.19 7.91
CA THR A 459 -29.16 3.61 7.32
C THR A 459 -30.43 4.25 7.89
N ASP A 460 -31.61 3.90 7.38
CA ASP A 460 -32.90 4.30 7.97
C ASP A 460 -33.23 3.61 9.31
N HIS A 461 -32.31 2.79 9.82
CA HIS A 461 -32.41 2.10 11.12
C HIS A 461 -31.38 2.56 12.15
N GLY A 462 -30.41 3.41 11.76
CA GLY A 462 -29.41 3.97 12.68
C GLY A 462 -28.03 4.19 12.07
N VAL A 463 -27.07 4.48 12.95
CA VAL A 463 -25.63 4.61 12.62
C VAL A 463 -24.88 3.44 13.25
N PHE A 464 -24.02 2.79 12.47
CA PHE A 464 -23.33 1.58 12.88
C PHE A 464 -21.85 1.62 12.49
N ILE A 465 -21.01 1.06 13.36
CA ILE A 465 -19.59 0.83 13.12
C ILE A 465 -19.26 -0.64 13.42
N GLU A 466 -18.32 -1.22 12.67
CA GLU A 466 -17.84 -2.58 12.91
C GLU A 466 -17.21 -2.70 14.31
N GLU A 467 -17.54 -3.78 15.01
CA GLU A 467 -17.01 -4.05 16.35
C GLU A 467 -15.60 -4.65 16.28
N LEU A 468 -14.62 -3.86 16.74
CA LEU A 468 -13.24 -4.29 16.94
C LEU A 468 -13.04 -4.85 18.36
N GLU A 469 -11.99 -5.65 18.55
CA GLU A 469 -11.69 -6.27 19.84
C GLU A 469 -11.22 -5.24 20.88
N LYS A 470 -11.97 -5.13 21.99
CA LYS A 470 -11.69 -4.22 23.10
C LYS A 470 -10.97 -4.90 24.27
N ASN A 471 -10.97 -6.23 24.34
CA ASN A 471 -10.23 -7.01 25.33
C ASN A 471 -9.27 -8.02 24.63
N PRO A 472 -8.20 -7.55 23.97
CA PRO A 472 -7.23 -8.43 23.34
C PRO A 472 -6.44 -9.29 24.34
N ALA A 473 -6.47 -9.00 25.65
CA ALA A 473 -5.77 -9.79 26.67
C ALA A 473 -6.25 -11.25 26.69
N ARG A 474 -7.53 -11.50 26.36
CA ARG A 474 -8.09 -12.85 26.25
C ARG A 474 -7.34 -13.75 25.27
N PHE A 475 -6.60 -13.20 24.31
CA PHE A 475 -5.76 -13.95 23.36
C PHE A 475 -4.38 -14.32 23.93
N LEU A 476 -3.87 -13.57 24.91
CA LEU A 476 -2.70 -13.99 25.71
C LEU A 476 -3.09 -15.05 26.75
N ASP A 477 -4.25 -14.89 27.40
CA ASP A 477 -4.73 -15.84 28.40
C ASP A 477 -4.91 -17.27 27.82
N GLN A 478 -5.26 -17.36 26.54
CA GLN A 478 -5.40 -18.62 25.78
C GLN A 478 -4.07 -19.35 25.49
N VAL A 479 -2.92 -18.70 25.62
CA VAL A 479 -1.61 -19.29 25.25
C VAL A 479 -0.73 -19.61 26.45
N GLY A 480 -1.08 -19.11 27.64
CA GLY A 480 -0.39 -19.39 28.89
C GLY A 480 0.93 -18.63 29.10
N PRO A 481 1.70 -18.95 30.15
CA PRO A 481 2.90 -18.20 30.53
C PRO A 481 4.01 -18.24 29.47
N CYS A 482 4.28 -17.10 28.85
CA CYS A 482 5.26 -16.95 27.76
C CYS A 482 6.71 -16.69 28.21
N ALA A 483 7.03 -16.92 29.49
CA ALA A 483 8.26 -16.47 30.16
C ALA A 483 9.58 -17.05 29.61
N SER A 484 9.52 -18.10 28.77
CA SER A 484 10.68 -18.77 28.16
C SER A 484 10.84 -18.51 26.65
N ILE A 485 9.94 -17.74 26.03
CA ILE A 485 9.85 -17.67 24.56
C ILE A 485 11.01 -16.85 23.95
N GLY A 486 11.74 -17.48 23.03
CA GLY A 486 12.91 -16.91 22.34
C GLY A 486 14.26 -17.06 23.04
N GLY A 487 14.37 -17.87 24.10
CA GLY A 487 15.65 -18.24 24.73
C GLY A 487 16.26 -17.17 25.66
N GLN A 488 17.59 -17.14 25.80
CA GLN A 488 18.32 -16.06 26.47
C GLN A 488 18.69 -14.94 25.48
N ALA A 489 18.57 -13.68 25.89
CA ALA A 489 19.09 -12.53 25.14
C ALA A 489 20.44 -12.10 25.75
N VAL A 490 21.37 -11.64 24.91
CA VAL A 490 22.63 -11.03 25.38
C VAL A 490 22.32 -9.61 25.86
N ALA A 491 22.60 -9.31 27.13
CA ALA A 491 22.48 -7.97 27.66
C ALA A 491 23.61 -7.07 27.13
N VAL A 492 23.25 -5.89 26.61
CA VAL A 492 24.16 -4.95 25.96
C VAL A 492 24.03 -3.57 26.62
N ASN A 493 25.11 -3.13 27.28
CA ASN A 493 25.21 -1.76 27.78
C ASN A 493 25.71 -0.83 26.66
N LEU A 494 24.86 0.10 26.22
CA LEU A 494 25.16 1.12 25.21
C LEU A 494 25.85 2.36 25.78
N ASN A 495 25.92 2.50 27.11
CA ASN A 495 26.62 3.60 27.78
C ASN A 495 28.11 3.26 27.93
N GLN A 496 28.75 2.93 26.82
CA GLN A 496 30.16 2.57 26.67
C GLN A 496 30.73 3.24 25.41
N PRO A 497 32.06 3.41 25.27
CA PRO A 497 32.66 3.86 24.02
C PRO A 497 32.24 2.97 22.85
N MET A 498 31.94 3.56 21.68
CA MET A 498 31.47 2.82 20.49
C MET A 498 32.38 1.65 20.11
N LYS A 499 33.70 1.81 20.25
CA LYS A 499 34.69 0.74 20.02
C LYS A 499 34.42 -0.51 20.88
N ASP A 500 34.03 -0.34 22.13
CA ASP A 500 33.81 -1.43 23.07
C ASP A 500 32.47 -2.12 22.81
N ILE A 501 31.45 -1.36 22.40
CA ILE A 501 30.17 -1.89 21.88
C ILE A 501 30.43 -2.77 20.65
N LEU A 502 31.20 -2.29 19.66
CA LEU A 502 31.57 -3.05 18.47
C LEU A 502 32.37 -4.32 18.83
N SER A 503 33.33 -4.20 19.76
CA SER A 503 34.14 -5.33 20.23
C SER A 503 33.35 -6.38 20.99
N MET A 504 32.22 -6.03 21.60
CA MET A 504 31.29 -6.98 22.21
C MET A 504 30.38 -7.61 21.14
N LEU A 505 29.77 -6.80 20.26
CA LEU A 505 28.90 -7.32 19.18
C LEU A 505 29.64 -8.31 18.26
N SER A 506 30.93 -8.09 18.01
CA SER A 506 31.76 -8.99 17.18
C SER A 506 31.96 -10.39 17.76
N GLN A 507 31.72 -10.60 19.06
CA GLN A 507 31.79 -11.92 19.71
C GLN A 507 30.57 -12.80 19.38
N HIS A 508 29.52 -12.22 18.80
CA HIS A 508 28.26 -12.89 18.54
C HIS A 508 27.97 -13.02 17.03
N PRO A 509 27.40 -14.14 16.57
CA PRO A 509 27.00 -14.31 15.18
C PRO A 509 25.72 -13.50 14.86
N ILE A 510 25.42 -13.38 13.57
CA ILE A 510 24.05 -13.07 13.11
C ILE A 510 23.03 -14.03 13.74
N LYS A 511 21.76 -13.61 13.77
CA LYS A 511 20.63 -14.31 14.43
C LYS A 511 20.65 -14.25 15.97
N THR A 512 21.74 -13.81 16.62
CA THR A 512 21.76 -13.59 18.09
C THR A 512 20.78 -12.50 18.52
N ARG A 513 19.98 -12.78 19.56
CA ARG A 513 19.05 -11.83 20.19
C ARG A 513 19.74 -11.03 21.30
N LEU A 514 19.47 -9.73 21.35
CA LEU A 514 20.07 -8.74 22.25
C LEU A 514 18.99 -8.06 23.10
N SER A 515 19.36 -7.65 24.32
CA SER A 515 18.60 -6.74 25.19
C SER A 515 19.45 -5.48 25.38
N LEU A 516 19.08 -4.37 24.73
CA LEU A 516 19.87 -3.14 24.72
C LEU A 516 19.44 -2.20 25.85
N THR A 517 20.39 -1.66 26.61
CA THR A 517 20.16 -0.69 27.68
C THR A 517 21.16 0.46 27.58
N GLY A 518 20.68 1.70 27.59
CA GLY A 518 21.49 2.93 27.49
C GLY A 518 20.99 3.91 26.43
N THR A 519 21.88 4.79 25.97
CA THR A 519 21.57 5.89 25.07
C THR A 519 21.56 5.48 23.59
N ILE A 520 20.54 5.93 22.86
CA ILE A 520 20.36 5.72 21.41
C ILE A 520 20.01 7.07 20.77
N ILE A 521 20.62 7.36 19.61
CA ILE A 521 20.23 8.50 18.77
C ILE A 521 19.20 8.04 17.75
N VAL A 522 18.15 8.82 17.55
CA VAL A 522 17.10 8.55 16.56
C VAL A 522 17.24 9.53 15.40
N ALA A 523 17.34 8.99 14.18
CA ALA A 523 17.33 9.79 12.95
C ALA A 523 16.75 8.95 11.81
N ARG A 524 16.04 9.58 10.87
CA ARG A 524 15.43 8.90 9.71
C ARG A 524 15.51 9.74 8.45
N ASP A 525 14.64 9.48 7.47
CA ASP A 525 14.71 9.90 6.07
C ASP A 525 15.19 11.35 5.86
N ILE A 526 14.46 12.36 6.35
CA ILE A 526 14.82 13.79 6.12
C ILE A 526 16.07 14.18 6.92
N ALA A 527 16.23 13.70 8.15
CA ALA A 527 17.42 13.95 8.96
C ALA A 527 18.69 13.36 8.32
N HIS A 528 18.60 12.16 7.71
CA HIS A 528 19.72 11.54 6.99
C HIS A 528 20.11 12.33 5.75
N ALA A 529 19.14 12.87 4.99
CA ALA A 529 19.42 13.76 3.87
C ALA A 529 20.17 15.02 4.32
N LYS A 530 19.66 15.73 5.34
CA LYS A 530 20.34 16.90 5.92
C LYS A 530 21.74 16.59 6.46
N LEU A 531 21.93 15.44 7.12
CA LEU A 531 23.24 15.01 7.61
C LEU A 531 24.20 14.68 6.45
N ALA A 532 23.73 14.08 5.35
CA ALA A 532 24.55 13.86 4.16
C ALA A 532 25.01 15.16 3.50
N GLU A 533 24.11 16.13 3.32
CA GLU A 533 24.43 17.49 2.86
C GLU A 533 25.44 18.19 3.79
N ARG A 534 25.24 18.04 5.11
CA ARG A 534 26.15 18.60 6.13
C ARG A 534 27.54 17.98 6.02
N LEU A 535 27.66 16.67 5.88
CA LEU A 535 28.93 15.97 5.71
C LEU A 535 29.66 16.38 4.42
N GLU A 536 28.92 16.58 3.32
CA GLU A 536 29.50 17.07 2.06
C GLU A 536 30.03 18.51 2.19
N LYS A 537 29.33 19.38 2.91
CA LYS A 537 29.66 20.79 3.07
C LYS A 537 30.72 21.08 4.16
N GLU A 538 30.63 20.40 5.30
CA GLU A 538 31.42 20.66 6.51
C GLU A 538 32.57 19.65 6.71
N GLY A 539 32.53 18.49 6.02
CA GLY A 539 33.53 17.43 6.13
C GLY A 539 33.40 16.55 7.38
N SER A 540 32.43 16.83 8.26
CA SER A 540 32.16 16.09 9.50
C SER A 540 30.67 16.01 9.81
N LEU A 541 30.30 15.10 10.72
CA LEU A 541 28.98 15.03 11.35
C LEU A 541 29.10 15.34 12.85
N PRO A 542 27.98 15.72 13.52
CA PRO A 542 27.94 15.85 14.97
C PRO A 542 28.40 14.58 15.69
N ASP A 543 29.08 14.75 16.83
CA ASP A 543 29.67 13.67 17.63
C ASP A 543 28.67 12.56 17.97
N TYR A 544 27.39 12.93 18.17
CA TYR A 544 26.32 11.98 18.50
C TYR A 544 26.15 10.88 17.43
N MET A 545 26.49 11.13 16.17
CA MET A 545 26.43 10.15 15.07
C MET A 545 27.55 9.10 15.12
N GLY A 546 28.62 9.35 15.87
CA GLY A 546 29.74 8.42 16.07
C GLY A 546 29.74 7.78 17.47
N ALA A 547 29.22 8.50 18.47
CA ALA A 547 29.20 8.05 19.86
C ALA A 547 28.12 6.99 20.17
N HIS A 548 26.99 6.99 19.45
CA HIS A 548 25.80 6.20 19.81
C HIS A 548 25.27 5.32 18.67
N VAL A 549 24.41 4.36 19.03
CA VAL A 549 23.62 3.58 18.06
C VAL A 549 22.63 4.51 17.36
N VAL A 550 22.53 4.42 16.03
CA VAL A 550 21.58 5.20 15.23
C VAL A 550 20.32 4.37 14.94
N TYR A 551 19.22 4.72 15.61
CA TYR A 551 17.91 4.12 15.47
C TYR A 551 17.07 4.83 14.41
N TYR A 552 16.58 4.09 13.43
CA TYR A 552 15.69 4.62 12.41
C TYR A 552 14.25 4.48 12.88
N ALA A 553 13.71 5.57 13.42
CA ALA A 553 12.31 5.66 13.86
C ALA A 553 11.81 7.10 13.82
N GLY A 554 10.51 7.29 14.03
CA GLY A 554 9.87 8.60 14.18
C GLY A 554 8.65 8.45 15.09
N PRO A 555 8.62 9.11 16.27
CA PRO A 555 7.65 8.82 17.34
C PRO A 555 6.25 9.33 17.01
N ALA A 556 5.23 8.70 17.59
CA ALA A 556 3.92 9.33 17.76
C ALA A 556 3.97 10.40 18.87
N LYS A 557 2.93 11.23 19.00
CA LYS A 557 2.86 12.23 20.09
C LYS A 557 2.95 11.54 21.46
N THR A 558 3.72 12.12 22.37
CA THR A 558 3.84 11.65 23.76
C THR A 558 2.57 11.99 24.55
N PRO A 559 1.88 11.01 25.16
CA PRO A 559 0.77 11.27 26.08
C PRO A 559 1.23 12.03 27.33
N GLU A 560 0.34 12.80 27.94
CA GLU A 560 0.59 13.41 29.25
C GLU A 560 0.89 12.34 30.31
N GLY A 561 1.96 12.53 31.09
CA GLY A 561 2.41 11.58 32.11
C GLY A 561 3.20 10.37 31.58
N TYR A 562 3.42 10.24 30.26
CA TYR A 562 4.20 9.15 29.67
C TYR A 562 5.61 9.61 29.29
N ALA A 563 6.59 8.71 29.37
CA ALA A 563 7.97 8.97 28.94
C ALA A 563 8.12 9.09 27.40
N SER A 564 7.21 8.44 26.65
CA SER A 564 7.25 8.37 25.20
C SER A 564 5.86 8.12 24.61
N GLY A 565 5.60 8.63 23.40
CA GLY A 565 4.54 8.10 22.54
C GLY A 565 4.97 6.78 21.91
N SER A 566 4.08 6.10 21.19
CA SER A 566 4.42 4.86 20.49
C SER A 566 5.61 5.08 19.53
N PHE A 567 6.66 4.25 19.62
CA PHE A 567 7.96 4.57 19.03
C PHE A 567 8.72 3.34 18.46
N GLY A 568 8.03 2.59 17.59
CA GLY A 568 8.62 1.44 16.88
C GLY A 568 9.54 1.80 15.70
N PRO A 569 10.26 0.82 15.15
CA PRO A 569 11.23 1.02 14.07
C PRO A 569 10.59 1.33 12.70
N THR A 570 11.29 2.13 11.88
CA THR A 570 10.99 2.34 10.46
C THR A 570 11.85 1.43 9.57
N THR A 571 11.46 1.29 8.29
CA THR A 571 12.10 0.37 7.35
C THR A 571 13.54 0.76 7.04
N ALA A 572 14.48 -0.13 7.37
CA ALA A 572 15.92 0.11 7.26
C ALA A 572 16.41 0.44 5.84
N GLY A 573 15.85 -0.27 4.86
CA GLY A 573 16.25 -0.19 3.45
C GLY A 573 16.22 1.21 2.82
N ARG A 574 15.44 2.16 3.39
CA ARG A 574 15.36 3.54 2.87
C ARG A 574 16.60 4.38 3.21
N MET A 575 17.42 3.95 4.17
CA MET A 575 18.65 4.64 4.58
C MET A 575 19.92 3.92 4.07
N ASP A 576 19.79 2.91 3.21
CA ASP A 576 20.90 2.07 2.74
C ASP A 576 21.98 2.85 1.95
N THR A 577 21.58 3.93 1.27
CA THR A 577 22.49 4.81 0.52
C THR A 577 23.46 5.58 1.42
N TYR A 578 23.06 5.90 2.66
CA TYR A 578 23.85 6.72 3.58
C TYR A 578 24.88 5.91 4.37
N VAL A 579 24.66 4.62 4.60
CA VAL A 579 25.53 3.80 5.47
C VAL A 579 26.99 3.75 4.98
N PRO A 580 27.29 3.48 3.69
CA PRO A 580 28.67 3.47 3.20
C PRO A 580 29.35 4.84 3.29
N LEU A 581 28.59 5.92 3.14
CA LEU A 581 29.09 7.29 3.26
C LEU A 581 29.44 7.62 4.73
N PHE A 582 28.55 7.30 5.67
CA PHE A 582 28.74 7.63 7.08
C PHE A 582 29.82 6.74 7.74
N GLN A 583 29.80 5.42 7.50
CA GLN A 583 30.78 4.49 8.08
C GLN A 583 32.20 4.74 7.56
N LYS A 584 32.36 5.21 6.31
CA LYS A 584 33.66 5.66 5.78
C LYS A 584 34.30 6.76 6.64
N HIS A 585 33.50 7.58 7.32
CA HIS A 585 33.95 8.68 8.18
C HIS A 585 33.82 8.35 9.68
N GLY A 586 33.57 7.09 10.05
CA GLY A 586 33.46 6.64 11.44
C GLY A 586 32.10 6.87 12.12
N TYR A 587 31.08 7.27 11.37
CA TYR A 587 29.72 7.53 11.87
C TYR A 587 28.76 6.38 11.52
N SER A 588 27.64 6.25 12.25
CA SER A 588 26.60 5.23 11.97
C SER A 588 27.16 3.80 12.01
N MET A 589 28.09 3.54 12.93
CA MET A 589 28.78 2.25 13.05
C MET A 589 27.83 1.12 13.48
N VAL A 590 26.86 1.42 14.36
CA VAL A 590 25.78 0.50 14.72
C VAL A 590 24.45 1.15 14.34
N THR A 591 23.67 0.46 13.52
CA THR A 591 22.34 0.92 13.07
C THR A 591 21.26 0.01 13.63
N LEU A 592 20.11 0.58 14.03
CA LEU A 592 18.97 -0.15 14.60
C LEU A 592 17.70 0.22 13.84
N ALA A 593 16.96 -0.75 13.31
CA ALA A 593 15.74 -0.49 12.51
C ALA A 593 14.93 -1.80 12.32
N LYS A 594 14.05 -1.88 11.31
CA LYS A 594 13.38 -3.13 10.92
C LYS A 594 13.44 -3.42 9.43
N GLY A 595 13.37 -4.71 9.09
CA GLY A 595 13.40 -5.21 7.71
C GLY A 595 14.79 -5.62 7.23
N ASN A 596 14.81 -6.35 6.11
CA ASN A 596 16.01 -6.68 5.34
C ASN A 596 16.63 -5.44 4.65
N ARG A 597 17.95 -5.47 4.38
CA ARG A 597 18.72 -4.38 3.77
C ARG A 597 19.44 -4.83 2.48
N ALA A 598 19.82 -3.89 1.63
CA ALA A 598 20.60 -4.14 0.42
C ALA A 598 22.03 -4.61 0.73
N LYS A 599 22.64 -5.36 -0.20
CA LYS A 599 24.00 -5.92 -0.05
C LYS A 599 25.08 -4.85 0.21
N GLY A 600 24.91 -3.63 -0.29
CA GLY A 600 25.84 -2.52 -0.03
C GLY A 600 26.01 -2.19 1.46
N VAL A 601 25.00 -2.45 2.30
CA VAL A 601 25.11 -2.32 3.76
C VAL A 601 25.94 -3.45 4.35
N THR A 602 25.73 -4.69 3.92
CA THR A 602 26.53 -5.87 4.31
C THR A 602 28.01 -5.67 3.99
N ASP A 603 28.31 -5.17 2.79
CA ASP A 603 29.68 -4.90 2.35
C ASP A 603 30.31 -3.71 3.09
N SER A 604 29.52 -2.70 3.46
CA SER A 604 29.97 -1.58 4.29
C SER A 604 30.31 -2.02 5.72
N CYS A 605 29.40 -2.75 6.37
CA CYS A 605 29.61 -3.31 7.71
C CYS A 605 30.89 -4.16 7.77
N LYS A 606 31.10 -5.05 6.79
CA LYS A 606 32.33 -5.84 6.65
C LYS A 606 33.59 -4.98 6.48
N LYS A 607 33.51 -3.90 5.71
CA LYS A 607 34.67 -3.06 5.38
C LYS A 607 35.09 -2.13 6.52
N TYR A 608 34.13 -1.63 7.28
CA TYR A 608 34.35 -0.61 8.31
C TYR A 608 34.20 -1.12 9.75
N GLY A 609 33.77 -2.36 9.95
CA GLY A 609 33.54 -2.95 11.28
C GLY A 609 32.21 -2.52 11.89
N GLY A 610 31.16 -2.38 11.07
CA GLY A 610 29.83 -1.92 11.48
C GLY A 610 28.82 -3.05 11.69
N PHE A 611 27.67 -2.74 12.28
CA PHE A 611 26.57 -3.68 12.53
C PHE A 611 25.20 -3.11 12.13
N TYR A 612 24.29 -4.00 11.76
CA TYR A 612 22.86 -3.70 11.68
C TYR A 612 22.08 -4.61 12.64
N LEU A 613 21.32 -3.97 13.52
CA LEU A 613 20.46 -4.57 14.52
C LEU A 613 18.99 -4.44 14.09
N GLY A 614 18.25 -5.54 14.10
CA GLY A 614 16.82 -5.56 13.77
C GLY A 614 15.97 -5.56 15.04
N SER A 615 15.09 -4.57 15.20
CA SER A 615 14.06 -4.52 16.26
C SER A 615 12.67 -4.84 15.72
N ILE A 616 11.80 -5.36 16.59
CA ILE A 616 10.48 -5.90 16.24
C ILE A 616 9.62 -4.78 15.63
N GLY A 617 9.26 -4.94 14.36
CA GLY A 617 8.34 -4.06 13.66
C GLY A 617 6.89 -4.27 14.14
N GLY A 618 6.20 -3.19 14.47
CA GLY A 618 4.77 -3.20 14.82
C GLY A 618 4.45 -3.25 16.31
N ALA A 619 5.42 -3.49 17.19
CA ALA A 619 5.24 -3.51 18.65
C ALA A 619 5.50 -2.13 19.32
N ALA A 620 5.03 -1.04 18.70
CA ALA A 620 5.46 0.32 19.01
C ALA A 620 5.00 0.86 20.38
N ALA A 621 3.80 0.49 20.84
CA ALA A 621 3.28 0.86 22.15
C ALA A 621 3.95 0.03 23.26
N ASN A 622 4.26 -1.24 22.99
CA ASN A 622 5.03 -2.10 23.89
C ASN A 622 6.44 -1.54 24.15
N LEU A 623 7.15 -1.13 23.10
CA LEU A 623 8.47 -0.48 23.23
C LEU A 623 8.38 0.86 24.00
N ALA A 624 7.30 1.63 23.83
CA ALA A 624 7.11 2.90 24.51
C ALA A 624 6.79 2.77 26.00
N GLU A 625 5.91 1.84 26.40
CA GLU A 625 5.57 1.61 27.82
C GLU A 625 6.70 0.89 28.56
N ASN A 626 7.30 -0.14 27.95
CA ASN A 626 8.22 -1.03 28.65
C ASN A 626 9.71 -0.72 28.46
N CYS A 627 10.15 -0.22 27.30
CA CYS A 627 11.58 -0.06 27.02
C CYS A 627 12.08 1.39 27.10
N ILE A 628 11.34 2.36 26.55
CA ILE A 628 11.81 3.76 26.42
C ILE A 628 11.52 4.53 27.71
N LYS A 629 12.54 5.16 28.31
CA LYS A 629 12.46 5.85 29.61
C LYS A 629 12.59 7.36 29.52
N LYS A 630 13.16 7.86 28.41
CA LYS A 630 13.32 9.29 28.14
C LYS A 630 13.36 9.55 26.64
N VAL A 631 12.86 10.71 26.21
CA VAL A 631 12.97 11.21 24.82
C VAL A 631 13.31 12.71 24.87
N ASP A 632 14.51 13.06 24.44
CA ASP A 632 14.96 14.45 24.28
C ASP A 632 15.09 14.79 22.79
N LEU A 633 14.74 16.02 22.43
CA LEU A 633 14.98 16.58 21.09
C LEU A 633 16.44 17.06 20.98
N VAL A 634 17.11 16.77 19.87
CA VAL A 634 18.53 17.10 19.64
C VAL A 634 18.71 18.17 18.56
N GLU A 635 18.26 17.91 17.32
CA GLU A 635 18.38 18.82 16.18
C GLU A 635 17.14 18.71 15.27
N TYR A 636 16.86 19.77 14.49
CA TYR A 636 15.82 19.86 13.46
C TYR A 636 14.35 19.72 13.96
N GLU A 637 13.98 20.46 15.00
CA GLU A 637 12.60 20.54 15.53
C GLU A 637 11.52 20.77 14.45
N ASP A 638 11.86 21.54 13.42
CA ASP A 638 10.98 21.91 12.31
C ASP A 638 10.46 20.70 11.52
N LEU A 639 11.19 19.57 11.55
CA LEU A 639 10.83 18.30 10.92
C LEU A 639 9.78 17.49 11.71
N GLY A 640 9.45 17.90 12.94
CA GLY A 640 8.53 17.18 13.81
C GLY A 640 9.00 15.75 14.07
N MET A 641 8.21 14.74 13.69
CA MET A 641 8.55 13.33 13.93
C MET A 641 9.79 12.82 13.19
N GLU A 642 10.34 13.58 12.24
CA GLU A 642 11.62 13.28 11.55
C GLU A 642 12.82 14.06 12.08
N ALA A 643 12.67 14.81 13.19
CA ALA A 643 13.77 15.43 13.91
C ALA A 643 14.80 14.38 14.42
N VAL A 644 15.97 14.86 14.85
CA VAL A 644 16.93 14.02 15.57
C VAL A 644 16.55 14.00 17.05
N TRP A 645 16.45 12.81 17.63
CA TRP A 645 16.13 12.61 19.04
C TRP A 645 17.26 11.85 19.76
N CYS A 646 17.33 11.99 21.07
CA CYS A 646 18.11 11.17 21.97
C CYS A 646 17.14 10.42 22.88
N ILE A 647 17.27 9.10 22.99
CA ILE A 647 16.42 8.28 23.85
C ILE A 647 17.25 7.44 24.82
N GLU A 648 16.76 7.31 26.04
CA GLU A 648 17.27 6.34 27.02
C GLU A 648 16.36 5.11 27.00
N VAL A 649 16.96 3.94 26.79
CA VAL A 649 16.22 2.66 26.74
C VAL A 649 16.72 1.67 27.79
N VAL A 650 15.82 0.79 28.23
CA VAL A 650 16.09 -0.36 29.08
C VAL A 650 15.46 -1.59 28.44
N ASP A 651 16.19 -2.70 28.40
CA ASP A 651 15.75 -3.99 27.87
C ASP A 651 15.09 -3.92 26.47
N PHE A 652 15.66 -3.11 25.59
CA PHE A 652 15.14 -2.90 24.25
C PHE A 652 15.50 -4.11 23.34
N PRO A 653 14.52 -4.83 22.78
CA PRO A 653 14.78 -6.06 22.04
C PRO A 653 15.32 -5.79 20.63
N ALA A 654 16.40 -6.48 20.29
CA ALA A 654 16.99 -6.47 18.94
C ALA A 654 17.60 -7.84 18.56
N PHE A 655 17.95 -8.00 17.29
CA PHE A 655 18.71 -9.15 16.75
C PHE A 655 19.90 -8.65 15.93
N ILE A 656 21.03 -9.35 15.96
CA ILE A 656 22.13 -9.09 15.01
C ILE A 656 21.69 -9.58 13.63
N ILE A 657 21.51 -8.63 12.70
CA ILE A 657 21.05 -8.91 11.32
C ILE A 657 22.23 -8.88 10.35
N VAL A 658 23.11 -7.89 10.45
CA VAL A 658 24.38 -7.85 9.70
C VAL A 658 25.51 -7.65 10.70
N ASP A 659 26.58 -8.42 10.53
CA ASP A 659 27.80 -8.32 11.33
C ASP A 659 28.97 -7.64 10.58
N ASP A 660 30.05 -7.41 11.33
CA ASP A 660 31.34 -6.88 10.87
C ASP A 660 32.15 -7.84 9.99
N LYS A 661 31.63 -9.03 9.69
CA LYS A 661 32.31 -10.09 8.92
C LYS A 661 31.71 -10.26 7.51
N GLY A 662 30.55 -9.64 7.29
CA GLY A 662 29.78 -9.66 6.04
C GLY A 662 28.74 -10.76 5.97
N ASN A 663 28.32 -11.30 7.11
CA ASN A 663 27.17 -12.18 7.20
C ASN A 663 25.88 -11.36 7.27
N ASP A 664 24.79 -11.90 6.74
CA ASP A 664 23.46 -11.29 6.78
C ASP A 664 22.42 -12.35 7.13
N PHE A 665 21.60 -12.10 8.15
CA PHE A 665 20.47 -12.94 8.55
C PHE A 665 19.64 -13.38 7.34
N PHE A 666 19.37 -12.45 6.43
CA PHE A 666 18.45 -12.62 5.31
C PHE A 666 19.11 -13.09 4.02
N ALA A 667 20.40 -13.48 4.03
CA ALA A 667 21.12 -13.87 2.82
C ALA A 667 20.43 -15.02 2.06
N ASP A 668 19.91 -16.01 2.79
CA ASP A 668 19.25 -17.21 2.26
C ASP A 668 17.95 -16.91 1.46
N TRP A 669 17.39 -15.70 1.60
CA TRP A 669 16.16 -15.25 0.92
C TRP A 669 16.37 -14.05 0.00
N LYS A 670 17.63 -13.69 -0.29
CA LYS A 670 17.95 -12.69 -1.33
C LYS A 670 18.07 -13.40 -2.68
N MET A 671 17.06 -13.23 -3.54
CA MET A 671 17.16 -13.53 -4.97
C MET A 671 17.93 -12.42 -5.70
#